data_AF-A0A835HBN7-F1
#
_entry.id   AF-A0A835HBN7-F1
#
_cell.length_a   1.000
_cell.length_b   1.000
_cell.length_c   1.000
_cell.angle_alpha   90.00
_cell.angle_beta   90.00
_cell.angle_gamma   90.00
#
_symmetry.space_group_name_H-M   'P 1'
#
loop_
_entity.id
_entity.type
_entity.pdbx_description
1 polymer ?
#
loop_
_entity_poly.entity_id
_entity_poly.type
_entity_poly.pdbx_seq_one_letter_code
_entity_poly.pdbx_strand_id
1 'polypeptide(L)'
;MTASFHTSSILCKALFFAFFAFWILPNEEVVAASNSGITRHYYFDIQMQNVTRLCHTKSLVTVNGQFPGPRIVAREGDRLVIKVVNHVSNNITIHWHGIRQLQSGWADGPAYVTQCPIQTGQTYVYNFTITGQRGTLLWHAHISWLRATVYGPIIILPKLNVPYPFTKPYKEVPIIFGEWFNADTEAIISQALQTGGGPNVSDAYTINGLPGPLYNCSVKDTFRLIVKPGKTYLLRLINAALNDELFFSIANHTLTIVDADAVYIKPFNTKTLLITPGQTTNVLLKTKSHAPNATFLMAARPYFTGQGTFDNSTTTGILQYESLSSSLSSANNHPLFRPNLPSLNNTSFAAKFSKKFRSLATTQFPANVPKNVDKHFFFTVGLGTSPCPKNHTCQGPNGSMFAASINNISFALPTTALLQSHFFGQSNGVYATNFPSSPIIPFNYTGTPPNNTLVINGTKVVVLPFNTSVELVMQDTSILGAESHPLHLHGFNFFVIGQGSGNYNPTKDPAKFNLIDPVERNTIGVPSGLRVETGASDTRIFRSFAPRNTKALCRIVESISCRYKILEHVYAGIETGIWVWGQVRGREMGASVLALAFTLYTLVLLPELAVANQAGITRHYKFDIKLYNVTRLCHTRSIVAVNGQFPGPRIIAREGDRVVVKVVNHVQNNVTLHWHGIRQLQSGWADGPAYVTQCPIQTGQTYVYNFTITGQRGTLFWHAHISWLRVTVYGPIVILPKRHTTYPFPEPHKEVPIIFGEWFNADPEAIITQALQTGAGPNVSDAYTINGLPGPLYNCSANDTFKLKVKPGKTYLLRLINAALNDELFFSIANHSLTIVDVDAVYVKPFKTNVLLITPGQTTNVLLETKPQFPGATFLMAARPYATGQGTFDNSTTAGILEYESPSNSSVSNQNKKLKLFKPTLPKLNDTAFASNFSKKLRSLANAQFPANVPKTINRQFFFTVGLGTQPCPKNQTCQGPSNTTKFAASVNNVSFVMPTTALLQAHFFQQSNGVYNTTFPTKPLIPFNYTGTPPNNTNVSNGTNVVVLPFNTSVELVMQDTSILGAESHPLHLHGFNFFAVGQGFGNYNPNKDPANFNLVDPVERNTIGVPSGGWVAIRFFADNPGVWFMHCHLEVHTSWGLKMAWVVLDGKLPNQKLPPPPSDLPKC
;
A
#
# COMPACT_ATOMS: atom_id res chain seq x y z
N MET A 1 62.66 -35.76 -50.71
CA MET A 1 62.51 -35.34 -52.12
C MET A 1 61.59 -34.12 -52.11
N THR A 2 62.12 -32.90 -52.12
CA THR A 2 62.55 -32.09 -53.31
C THR A 2 61.37 -31.49 -54.08
N ALA A 3 61.31 -30.19 -54.42
CA ALA A 3 62.13 -29.04 -54.00
C ALA A 3 61.45 -27.67 -54.32
N SER A 4 61.89 -26.60 -53.64
CA SER A 4 62.05 -25.20 -54.10
C SER A 4 61.02 -24.47 -55.01
N PHE A 5 60.32 -23.50 -54.39
CA PHE A 5 60.33 -22.05 -54.68
C PHE A 5 59.76 -21.39 -55.98
N HIS A 6 58.96 -20.32 -55.74
CA HIS A 6 58.96 -18.97 -56.39
C HIS A 6 58.40 -18.75 -57.83
N THR A 7 57.72 -17.64 -58.19
CA THR A 7 57.04 -16.55 -57.41
C THR A 7 56.02 -15.74 -58.24
N SER A 8 55.10 -15.05 -57.54
CA SER A 8 54.40 -13.79 -57.96
C SER A 8 53.29 -13.89 -59.03
N SER A 9 52.33 -12.95 -59.16
CA SER A 9 52.12 -11.69 -58.42
C SER A 9 50.64 -11.38 -58.08
N ILE A 10 50.41 -10.95 -56.83
CA ILE A 10 49.50 -9.87 -56.39
C ILE A 10 48.16 -9.66 -57.15
N LEU A 11 47.04 -10.18 -56.61
CA LEU A 11 45.81 -9.38 -56.36
C LEU A 11 44.71 -10.03 -55.47
N CYS A 12 45.06 -10.84 -54.47
CA CYS A 12 44.06 -11.39 -53.52
C CYS A 12 44.61 -11.64 -52.11
N LYS A 13 44.29 -10.75 -51.15
CA LYS A 13 44.52 -10.93 -49.69
C LYS A 13 43.52 -10.13 -48.84
N ALA A 14 42.38 -10.73 -48.51
CA ALA A 14 41.45 -10.29 -47.44
C ALA A 14 40.35 -11.33 -47.13
N LEU A 15 40.10 -12.28 -48.04
CA LEU A 15 39.29 -13.48 -47.79
C LEU A 15 40.20 -14.67 -47.42
N PHE A 16 39.65 -15.65 -46.69
CA PHE A 16 40.35 -16.79 -46.06
C PHE A 16 41.32 -16.43 -44.92
N PHE A 17 40.75 -16.11 -43.76
CA PHE A 17 41.30 -16.49 -42.45
C PHE A 17 40.15 -17.00 -41.56
N ALA A 18 40.46 -17.83 -40.56
CA ALA A 18 39.51 -18.43 -39.59
C ALA A 18 38.53 -19.48 -40.14
N PHE A 19 39.06 -20.54 -40.77
CA PHE A 19 38.51 -21.90 -40.64
C PHE A 19 39.65 -22.86 -40.27
N PHE A 20 39.41 -23.79 -39.35
CA PHE A 20 40.35 -24.82 -38.85
C PHE A 20 41.70 -24.35 -38.29
N ALA A 21 41.64 -23.76 -37.10
CA ALA A 21 42.66 -23.93 -36.06
C ALA A 21 41.95 -24.11 -34.70
N PHE A 22 42.63 -24.69 -33.70
CA PHE A 22 42.11 -25.02 -32.36
C PHE A 22 41.02 -26.12 -32.30
N TRP A 23 41.47 -27.37 -32.46
CA TRP A 23 41.13 -28.41 -31.50
C TRP A 23 42.39 -28.69 -30.66
N ILE A 24 42.28 -28.58 -29.33
CA ILE A 24 43.02 -29.26 -28.25
C ILE A 24 42.66 -28.56 -26.92
N LEU A 25 41.85 -29.27 -26.11
CA LEU A 25 41.78 -29.38 -24.63
C LEU A 25 41.93 -28.12 -23.71
N PRO A 26 41.28 -28.08 -22.52
CA PRO A 26 40.12 -28.85 -22.03
C PRO A 26 39.02 -27.94 -21.41
N ASN A 27 38.06 -28.56 -20.71
CA ASN A 27 36.93 -27.92 -20.03
C ASN A 27 37.31 -26.76 -19.09
N GLU A 28 36.55 -25.65 -19.17
CA GLU A 28 36.11 -24.92 -17.98
C GLU A 28 34.68 -24.38 -18.19
N GLU A 29 33.73 -24.81 -17.36
CA GLU A 29 32.36 -24.28 -17.38
C GLU A 29 32.28 -22.95 -16.63
N VAL A 30 32.18 -21.82 -17.34
CA VAL A 30 31.68 -20.58 -16.71
C VAL A 30 30.16 -20.56 -16.78
N VAL A 31 29.52 -21.40 -15.95
CA VAL A 31 28.07 -21.39 -15.76
C VAL A 31 27.67 -20.02 -15.19
N ALA A 32 27.04 -19.18 -16.02
CA ALA A 32 26.40 -17.93 -15.59
C ALA A 32 25.12 -18.25 -14.78
N ALA A 33 25.31 -18.83 -13.59
CA ALA A 33 24.28 -19.58 -12.88
C ALA A 33 23.05 -18.73 -12.52
N SER A 34 21.89 -19.23 -12.91
CA SER A 34 20.59 -18.69 -12.51
C SER A 34 20.38 -18.88 -11.00
N ASN A 35 20.85 -17.91 -10.20
CA ASN A 35 20.63 -17.87 -8.75
C ASN A 35 19.19 -17.46 -8.40
N SER A 36 18.23 -18.30 -8.77
CA SER A 36 16.89 -18.31 -8.19
C SER A 36 16.98 -18.66 -6.71
N GLY A 37 16.36 -17.86 -5.84
CA GLY A 37 16.27 -18.19 -4.41
C GLY A 37 15.52 -19.49 -4.20
N ILE A 38 15.97 -20.31 -3.24
CA ILE A 38 15.44 -21.68 -3.09
C ILE A 38 14.20 -21.70 -2.21
N THR A 39 13.35 -22.72 -2.37
CA THR A 39 12.31 -23.01 -1.38
C THR A 39 12.92 -23.79 -0.21
N ARG A 40 12.66 -23.34 1.02
CA ARG A 40 12.97 -24.04 2.27
C ARG A 40 11.68 -24.49 2.94
N HIS A 41 11.65 -25.76 3.33
CA HIS A 41 10.53 -26.33 4.07
C HIS A 41 10.89 -26.45 5.55
N TYR A 42 9.94 -26.10 6.41
CA TYR A 42 10.03 -26.27 7.87
C TYR A 42 8.75 -26.90 8.41
N TYR A 43 8.90 -27.63 9.52
CA TYR A 43 7.80 -28.29 10.23
C TYR A 43 7.82 -27.87 11.71
N PHE A 44 6.68 -27.40 12.18
CA PHE A 44 6.46 -26.81 13.50
C PHE A 44 5.31 -27.56 14.18
N ASP A 45 5.68 -28.50 15.04
CA ASP A 45 4.78 -29.34 15.82
C ASP A 45 4.51 -28.65 17.17
N ILE A 46 3.28 -28.18 17.39
CA ILE A 46 2.92 -27.47 18.62
C ILE A 46 2.44 -28.49 19.65
N GLN A 47 3.25 -28.74 20.68
CA GLN A 47 3.01 -29.77 21.68
C GLN A 47 3.33 -29.31 23.11
N MET A 48 2.72 -29.98 24.09
CA MET A 48 3.02 -29.78 25.51
C MET A 48 4.37 -30.40 25.86
N GLN A 49 5.20 -29.69 26.62
CA GLN A 49 6.49 -30.17 27.12
C GLN A 49 6.68 -29.71 28.57
N ASN A 50 6.99 -30.65 29.46
CA ASN A 50 7.34 -30.32 30.84
C ASN A 50 8.72 -29.67 30.91
N VAL A 51 8.81 -28.53 31.60
CA VAL A 51 10.06 -27.77 31.82
C VAL A 51 10.12 -27.33 33.27
N THR A 52 11.31 -27.44 33.86
CA THR A 52 11.60 -27.01 35.23
C THR A 52 12.46 -25.75 35.23
N ARG A 53 12.08 -24.71 35.98
CA ARG A 53 12.91 -23.55 36.35
C ARG A 53 12.54 -23.10 37.75
N LEU A 54 13.44 -22.43 38.47
CA LEU A 54 13.17 -21.93 39.83
C LEU A 54 12.70 -23.03 40.83
N CYS A 55 13.06 -24.30 40.59
CA CYS A 55 12.51 -25.51 41.21
C CYS A 55 11.02 -25.85 40.90
N HIS A 56 10.29 -25.00 40.18
CA HIS A 56 8.93 -25.29 39.73
C HIS A 56 8.96 -26.00 38.36
N THR A 57 8.22 -27.10 38.25
CA THR A 57 7.99 -27.80 36.98
C THR A 57 6.56 -27.57 36.53
N LYS A 58 6.38 -27.13 35.28
CA LYS A 58 5.06 -27.05 34.63
C LYS A 58 5.14 -27.50 33.18
N SER A 59 3.99 -27.84 32.61
CA SER A 59 3.86 -28.11 31.18
C SER A 59 3.74 -26.81 30.41
N LEU A 60 4.52 -26.64 29.35
CA LEU A 60 4.53 -25.48 28.48
C LEU A 60 4.01 -25.86 27.09
N VAL A 61 3.32 -24.95 26.40
CA VAL A 61 3.19 -25.05 24.94
C VAL A 61 4.56 -24.77 24.32
N THR A 62 5.04 -25.65 23.44
CA THR A 62 6.35 -25.53 22.78
C THR A 62 6.26 -25.88 21.28
N VAL A 63 7.33 -25.57 20.53
CA VAL A 63 7.50 -26.03 19.14
C VAL A 63 8.55 -27.11 19.11
N ASN A 64 8.22 -28.28 18.55
CA ASN A 64 9.13 -29.43 18.42
C ASN A 64 9.81 -29.80 19.77
N GLY A 65 9.08 -29.65 20.89
CA GLY A 65 9.56 -29.92 22.26
C GLY A 65 10.61 -28.95 22.81
N GLN A 66 10.83 -27.79 22.16
CA GLN A 66 11.93 -26.88 22.48
C GLN A 66 11.47 -25.57 23.11
N PHE A 67 12.17 -25.14 24.18
CA PHE A 67 12.03 -23.85 24.84
C PHE A 67 13.44 -23.26 25.17
N PRO A 68 13.84 -22.13 24.54
CA PRO A 68 13.24 -21.52 23.36
C PRO A 68 13.19 -22.49 22.16
N GLY A 69 12.27 -22.23 21.24
CA GLY A 69 12.01 -23.06 20.07
C GLY A 69 13.09 -23.03 18.98
N PRO A 70 12.94 -23.87 17.93
CA PRO A 70 13.94 -24.07 16.89
C PRO A 70 14.27 -22.81 16.09
N ARG A 71 15.53 -22.72 15.66
CA ARG A 71 15.99 -21.64 14.76
C ARG A 71 15.57 -21.87 13.30
N ILE A 72 15.12 -20.80 12.64
CA ILE A 72 14.97 -20.75 11.18
C ILE A 72 16.24 -20.14 10.58
N VAL A 73 16.71 -20.65 9.44
CA VAL A 73 17.93 -20.18 8.76
C VAL A 73 17.71 -20.12 7.25
N ALA A 74 17.68 -18.92 6.70
CA ALA A 74 17.43 -18.67 5.28
C ALA A 74 18.37 -17.61 4.71
N ARG A 75 18.39 -17.43 3.38
CA ARG A 75 19.05 -16.30 2.71
C ARG A 75 18.02 -15.29 2.20
N GLU A 76 18.46 -14.04 2.03
CA GLU A 76 17.69 -13.03 1.30
C GLU A 76 17.35 -13.52 -0.13
N GLY A 77 16.07 -13.69 -0.42
CA GLY A 77 15.54 -14.21 -1.69
C GLY A 77 14.97 -15.63 -1.59
N ASP A 78 15.22 -16.37 -0.51
CA ASP A 78 14.63 -17.70 -0.32
C ASP A 78 13.13 -17.61 0.01
N ARG A 79 12.36 -18.60 -0.46
CA ARG A 79 10.95 -18.80 -0.10
C ARG A 79 10.85 -19.79 1.04
N LEU A 80 10.11 -19.46 2.10
CA LEU A 80 9.87 -20.33 3.25
C LEU A 80 8.45 -20.90 3.16
N VAL A 81 8.33 -22.21 3.38
CA VAL A 81 7.07 -22.95 3.47
C VAL A 81 7.08 -23.69 4.80
N ILE A 82 6.33 -23.17 5.77
CA ILE A 82 6.36 -23.64 7.15
C ILE A 82 5.00 -24.24 7.49
N LYS A 83 4.95 -25.56 7.63
CA LYS A 83 3.74 -26.28 8.10
C LYS A 83 3.73 -26.24 9.62
N VAL A 84 2.74 -25.57 10.20
CA VAL A 84 2.45 -25.60 11.64
C VAL A 84 1.28 -26.54 11.87
N VAL A 85 1.39 -27.45 12.85
CA VAL A 85 0.33 -28.39 13.25
C VAL A 85 0.09 -28.24 14.75
N ASN A 86 -1.18 -28.11 15.15
CA ASN A 86 -1.53 -27.89 16.54
C ASN A 86 -1.97 -29.19 17.23
N HIS A 87 -1.22 -29.67 18.21
CA HIS A 87 -1.58 -30.83 19.04
C HIS A 87 -1.99 -30.46 20.48
N VAL A 88 -1.99 -29.16 20.85
CA VAL A 88 -2.42 -28.70 22.18
C VAL A 88 -3.87 -28.20 22.18
N SER A 89 -4.50 -28.18 23.35
CA SER A 89 -5.86 -27.65 23.55
C SER A 89 -5.96 -26.14 23.35
N ASN A 90 -4.85 -25.41 23.51
CA ASN A 90 -4.80 -23.97 23.22
C ASN A 90 -4.90 -23.73 21.70
N ASN A 91 -5.77 -22.81 21.31
CA ASN A 91 -5.71 -22.14 20.02
C ASN A 91 -4.31 -21.53 19.80
N ILE A 92 -3.67 -21.74 18.66
CA ILE A 92 -2.29 -21.25 18.38
C ILE A 92 -2.20 -20.51 17.04
N THR A 93 -1.28 -19.56 16.93
CA THR A 93 -0.75 -19.06 15.66
C THR A 93 0.73 -18.70 15.85
N ILE A 94 1.51 -18.65 14.75
CA ILE A 94 2.93 -18.31 14.79
C ILE A 94 3.21 -17.08 13.93
N HIS A 95 3.65 -15.99 14.56
CA HIS A 95 4.10 -14.77 13.91
C HIS A 95 5.61 -14.78 13.59
N TRP A 96 6.00 -14.28 12.42
CA TRP A 96 7.39 -14.20 11.96
C TRP A 96 7.92 -12.77 12.12
N HIS A 97 8.08 -12.35 13.38
CA HIS A 97 8.41 -11.00 13.82
C HIS A 97 9.34 -10.20 12.90
N GLY A 98 8.79 -9.17 12.26
CA GLY A 98 9.50 -8.26 11.36
C GLY A 98 9.76 -8.77 9.95
N ILE A 99 9.38 -10.00 9.58
CA ILE A 99 9.37 -10.43 8.17
C ILE A 99 8.39 -9.53 7.41
N ARG A 100 8.79 -9.02 6.24
CA ARG A 100 8.03 -7.96 5.58
C ARG A 100 6.77 -8.39 4.79
N GLN A 101 6.41 -9.67 4.87
CA GLN A 101 5.23 -10.32 4.29
C GLN A 101 4.67 -9.72 2.98
N LEU A 102 5.55 -9.46 2.02
CA LEU A 102 5.20 -8.73 0.80
C LEU A 102 4.23 -9.56 -0.05
N GLN A 103 2.96 -9.14 -0.04
CA GLN A 103 1.83 -9.88 -0.65
C GLN A 103 1.59 -11.27 -0.02
N SER A 104 2.09 -11.49 1.20
CA SER A 104 1.97 -12.75 1.96
C SER A 104 1.50 -12.54 3.40
N GLY A 105 0.78 -11.45 3.71
CA GLY A 105 0.29 -11.12 5.06
C GLY A 105 -0.57 -12.21 5.74
N TRP A 106 -1.20 -13.07 4.95
CA TRP A 106 -1.76 -14.36 5.41
C TRP A 106 -0.81 -15.19 6.28
N ALA A 107 0.44 -15.21 5.86
CA ALA A 107 1.51 -15.91 6.55
C ALA A 107 2.22 -15.00 7.56
N ASP A 108 1.68 -13.83 7.94
CA ASP A 108 2.28 -12.98 8.98
C ASP A 108 2.13 -13.61 10.35
N GLY A 109 0.93 -14.04 10.71
CA GLY A 109 0.63 -14.97 11.79
C GLY A 109 0.00 -14.47 13.11
N PRO A 110 -0.26 -13.18 13.41
CA PRO A 110 -0.87 -12.85 14.68
C PRO A 110 -2.32 -13.36 14.84
N ALA A 111 -2.59 -14.01 15.96
CA ALA A 111 -3.90 -14.59 16.23
C ALA A 111 -4.89 -13.52 16.58
N TYR A 112 -6.10 -13.78 16.11
CA TYR A 112 -7.04 -12.74 15.95
C TYR A 112 -6.43 -11.48 15.29
N VAL A 113 -5.41 -11.58 14.41
CA VAL A 113 -4.78 -10.43 13.71
C VAL A 113 -4.30 -10.65 12.26
N THR A 114 -3.99 -11.85 11.79
CA THR A 114 -3.86 -12.19 10.36
C THR A 114 -4.43 -13.58 10.00
N GLN A 115 -5.17 -14.18 10.92
CA GLN A 115 -5.85 -15.47 10.73
C GLN A 115 -6.65 -15.76 11.99
N CYS A 116 -7.73 -16.54 11.88
CA CYS A 116 -8.19 -17.26 13.06
C CYS A 116 -7.11 -18.23 13.55
N PRO A 117 -7.14 -18.59 14.85
CA PRO A 117 -6.19 -19.54 15.37
C PRO A 117 -6.27 -20.90 14.69
N ILE A 118 -5.12 -21.56 14.58
CA ILE A 118 -5.02 -22.97 14.26
C ILE A 118 -5.58 -23.71 15.47
N GLN A 119 -6.76 -24.32 15.33
CA GLN A 119 -7.41 -25.04 16.42
C GLN A 119 -6.72 -26.41 16.64
N THR A 120 -6.99 -27.06 17.75
CA THR A 120 -6.45 -28.40 18.05
C THR A 120 -6.75 -29.39 16.91
N GLY A 121 -5.75 -30.18 16.51
CA GLY A 121 -5.80 -31.11 15.38
C GLY A 121 -5.63 -30.46 14.00
N GLN A 122 -5.67 -29.12 13.88
CA GLN A 122 -5.58 -28.43 12.60
C GLN A 122 -4.14 -28.14 12.17
N THR A 123 -3.99 -27.84 10.88
CA THR A 123 -2.74 -27.50 10.20
C THR A 123 -2.88 -26.18 9.47
N TYR A 124 -1.85 -25.35 9.47
CA TYR A 124 -1.74 -24.18 8.59
C TYR A 124 -0.35 -24.14 7.93
N VAL A 125 -0.26 -23.58 6.71
CA VAL A 125 1.00 -23.52 5.96
C VAL A 125 1.33 -22.06 5.63
N TYR A 126 2.30 -21.53 6.38
CA TYR A 126 2.86 -20.21 6.17
C TYR A 126 3.80 -20.24 4.95
N ASN A 127 3.51 -19.43 3.92
CA ASN A 127 4.24 -19.45 2.64
C ASN A 127 4.60 -18.02 2.21
N PHE A 128 5.88 -17.65 2.30
CA PHE A 128 6.36 -16.28 2.06
C PHE A 128 7.81 -16.23 1.53
N THR A 129 8.21 -15.12 0.92
CA THR A 129 9.57 -14.96 0.34
C THR A 129 10.33 -13.80 0.99
N ILE A 130 11.50 -14.09 1.57
CA ILE A 130 12.29 -13.10 2.32
C ILE A 130 12.90 -12.09 1.35
N THR A 131 12.40 -10.86 1.37
CA THR A 131 12.72 -9.85 0.35
C THR A 131 13.35 -8.60 0.96
N GLY A 132 14.67 -8.44 0.75
CA GLY A 132 15.40 -7.23 1.15
C GLY A 132 15.68 -7.11 2.65
N GLN A 133 15.86 -8.23 3.35
CA GLN A 133 16.20 -8.32 4.78
C GLN A 133 17.36 -9.30 4.97
N ARG A 134 18.23 -9.06 5.97
CA ARG A 134 19.44 -9.85 6.28
C ARG A 134 20.03 -9.42 7.62
N GLY A 135 20.28 -10.36 8.51
CA GLY A 135 20.60 -10.12 9.92
C GLY A 135 19.78 -11.05 10.80
N THR A 136 19.23 -10.56 11.92
CA THR A 136 18.41 -11.37 12.84
C THR A 136 16.98 -10.84 12.92
N LEU A 137 16.03 -11.76 13.06
CA LEU A 137 14.64 -11.54 13.47
C LEU A 137 14.25 -12.65 14.47
N LEU A 138 13.01 -12.69 14.92
CA LEU A 138 12.45 -13.78 15.71
C LEU A 138 11.14 -14.27 15.12
N TRP A 139 10.65 -15.41 15.61
CA TRP A 139 9.28 -15.85 15.46
C TRP A 139 8.72 -16.11 16.87
N HIS A 140 7.41 -15.96 17.05
CA HIS A 140 6.74 -16.26 18.32
C HIS A 140 5.27 -16.62 18.13
N ALA A 141 4.67 -17.30 19.11
CA ALA A 141 3.22 -17.35 19.19
C ALA A 141 2.65 -15.95 19.28
N HIS A 142 1.46 -15.76 18.75
CA HIS A 142 0.88 -14.42 18.74
C HIS A 142 -0.62 -14.45 19.03
N ILE A 143 -0.98 -15.29 20.00
CA ILE A 143 -2.25 -15.30 20.72
C ILE A 143 -1.95 -15.18 22.21
N SER A 144 -2.79 -14.43 22.93
CA SER A 144 -2.75 -14.37 24.40
C SER A 144 -1.33 -14.14 24.95
N TRP A 145 -0.92 -14.86 25.99
CA TRP A 145 0.43 -14.81 26.56
C TRP A 145 1.31 -16.02 26.19
N LEU A 146 0.87 -16.90 25.29
CA LEU A 146 1.63 -18.08 24.81
C LEU A 146 3.04 -17.75 24.25
N ARG A 147 3.32 -16.47 23.90
CA ARG A 147 4.68 -16.01 23.57
C ARG A 147 5.66 -16.01 24.74
N ALA A 148 5.21 -16.32 25.96
CA ALA A 148 6.06 -16.63 27.10
C ALA A 148 6.92 -17.90 26.88
N THR A 149 6.46 -18.83 26.05
CA THR A 149 7.12 -20.14 25.85
C THR A 149 7.32 -20.48 24.37
N VAL A 150 6.40 -20.05 23.51
CA VAL A 150 6.45 -20.32 22.07
C VAL A 150 7.17 -19.17 21.36
N TYR A 151 8.49 -19.22 21.28
CA TYR A 151 9.32 -18.28 20.48
C TYR A 151 10.66 -18.87 20.08
N GLY A 152 11.27 -18.34 19.02
CA GLY A 152 12.61 -18.74 18.56
C GLY A 152 13.21 -17.77 17.52
N PRO A 153 14.49 -17.96 17.13
CA PRO A 153 15.19 -17.00 16.29
C PRO A 153 15.02 -17.27 14.78
N ILE A 154 14.92 -16.21 13.98
CA ILE A 154 15.07 -16.25 12.53
C ILE A 154 16.43 -15.65 12.15
N ILE A 155 17.29 -16.44 11.51
CA ILE A 155 18.58 -16.00 10.99
C ILE A 155 18.47 -15.83 9.48
N ILE A 156 18.64 -14.59 9.01
CA ILE A 156 18.63 -14.27 7.59
C ILE A 156 20.06 -13.95 7.15
N LEU A 157 20.67 -14.86 6.42
CA LEU A 157 21.99 -14.72 5.84
C LEU A 157 21.94 -13.82 4.58
N PRO A 158 23.06 -13.19 4.17
CA PRO A 158 23.19 -12.56 2.86
C PRO A 158 22.83 -13.51 1.71
N LYS A 159 22.62 -12.96 0.52
CA LYS A 159 22.52 -13.75 -0.72
C LYS A 159 23.74 -14.65 -0.92
N LEU A 160 23.59 -15.70 -1.71
CA LEU A 160 24.74 -16.51 -2.10
C LEU A 160 25.78 -15.59 -2.79
N ASN A 161 27.05 -15.80 -2.45
CA ASN A 161 28.21 -15.01 -2.92
C ASN A 161 28.19 -13.49 -2.58
N VAL A 162 27.28 -13.02 -1.72
CA VAL A 162 27.33 -11.66 -1.13
C VAL A 162 27.92 -11.73 0.29
N PRO A 163 29.02 -10.99 0.60
CA PRO A 163 29.60 -10.98 1.94
C PRO A 163 28.83 -10.08 2.90
N TYR A 164 29.16 -10.19 4.20
CA TYR A 164 28.80 -9.19 5.20
C TYR A 164 29.54 -7.85 4.95
N PRO A 165 29.00 -6.68 5.36
CA PRO A 165 29.71 -5.39 5.33
C PRO A 165 30.83 -5.25 6.38
N PHE A 166 31.10 -6.32 7.14
CA PHE A 166 32.12 -6.40 8.17
C PHE A 166 32.83 -7.76 8.05
N THR A 167 34.03 -7.89 8.60
CA THR A 167 34.80 -9.14 8.60
C THR A 167 33.95 -10.30 9.11
N LYS A 168 33.86 -11.38 8.31
CA LYS A 168 33.05 -12.56 8.63
C LYS A 168 33.37 -13.06 10.06
N PRO A 169 32.37 -13.19 10.95
CA PRO A 169 32.61 -13.62 12.33
C PRO A 169 33.10 -15.08 12.38
N TYR A 170 33.87 -15.41 13.41
CA TYR A 170 34.33 -16.78 13.67
C TYR A 170 33.16 -17.72 13.99
N LYS A 171 32.18 -17.23 14.77
CA LYS A 171 30.95 -17.94 15.11
C LYS A 171 29.82 -16.94 15.33
N GLU A 172 28.60 -17.37 15.05
CA GLU A 172 27.37 -16.60 15.29
C GLU A 172 26.55 -17.30 16.39
N VAL A 173 26.00 -16.55 17.35
CA VAL A 173 25.34 -17.13 18.53
C VAL A 173 24.08 -16.32 18.90
N PRO A 174 22.87 -16.92 18.85
CA PRO A 174 21.66 -16.30 19.40
C PRO A 174 21.73 -16.10 20.93
N ILE A 175 21.29 -14.94 21.39
CA ILE A 175 21.11 -14.59 22.80
C ILE A 175 19.70 -14.03 22.94
N ILE A 176 18.77 -14.85 23.40
CA ILE A 176 17.35 -14.51 23.46
C ILE A 176 16.97 -14.21 24.90
N PHE A 177 16.59 -12.98 25.20
CA PHE A 177 16.01 -12.61 26.48
C PHE A 177 14.52 -12.99 26.50
N GLY A 178 14.02 -13.43 27.64
CA GLY A 178 12.62 -13.79 27.83
C GLY A 178 12.28 -13.80 29.32
N GLU A 179 11.00 -14.02 29.65
CA GLU A 179 10.53 -14.12 31.05
C GLU A 179 10.10 -15.56 31.38
N TRP A 180 10.16 -15.88 32.68
CA TRP A 180 9.60 -17.08 33.27
C TRP A 180 8.59 -16.69 34.34
N PHE A 181 7.47 -17.41 34.34
CA PHE A 181 6.42 -17.36 35.35
C PHE A 181 6.27 -18.78 35.91
N ASN A 182 6.14 -18.94 37.22
CA ASN A 182 5.92 -20.22 37.87
C ASN A 182 4.47 -20.72 37.65
N ALA A 183 3.49 -19.82 37.75
CA ALA A 183 2.11 -20.08 37.39
C ALA A 183 1.90 -20.15 35.86
N ASP A 184 0.74 -20.64 35.41
CA ASP A 184 0.37 -20.59 33.99
C ASP A 184 0.13 -19.14 33.52
N THR A 185 0.76 -18.77 32.41
CA THR A 185 0.66 -17.42 31.83
C THR A 185 -0.72 -17.14 31.24
N GLU A 186 -1.43 -18.17 30.76
CA GLU A 186 -2.81 -18.02 30.28
C GLU A 186 -3.78 -17.78 31.46
N ALA A 187 -3.52 -18.38 32.62
CA ALA A 187 -4.26 -18.10 33.85
C ALA A 187 -3.97 -16.67 34.38
N ILE A 188 -2.71 -16.22 34.37
CA ILE A 188 -2.33 -14.86 34.80
C ILE A 188 -3.07 -13.79 33.98
N ILE A 189 -3.02 -13.86 32.64
CA ILE A 189 -3.69 -12.86 31.80
C ILE A 189 -5.22 -12.97 31.90
N SER A 190 -5.77 -14.18 32.04
CA SER A 190 -7.21 -14.37 32.28
C SER A 190 -7.66 -13.73 33.59
N GLN A 191 -6.90 -13.87 34.67
CA GLN A 191 -7.20 -13.24 35.96
C GLN A 191 -7.16 -11.71 35.86
N ALA A 192 -6.13 -11.13 35.23
CA ALA A 192 -6.00 -9.68 35.07
C ALA A 192 -7.17 -9.09 34.26
N LEU A 193 -7.57 -9.75 33.17
CA LEU A 193 -8.72 -9.34 32.36
C LEU A 193 -10.07 -9.49 33.10
N GLN A 194 -10.19 -10.44 34.03
CA GLN A 194 -11.40 -10.61 34.85
C GLN A 194 -11.51 -9.56 35.96
N THR A 195 -10.42 -9.24 36.67
CA THR A 195 -10.46 -8.26 37.78
C THR A 195 -10.29 -6.81 37.32
N GLY A 196 -9.79 -6.59 36.10
CA GLY A 196 -9.38 -5.27 35.63
C GLY A 196 -8.13 -4.72 36.35
N GLY A 197 -7.38 -5.57 37.05
CA GLY A 197 -6.09 -5.24 37.65
C GLY A 197 -4.93 -5.35 36.66
N GLY A 198 -3.72 -5.01 37.11
CA GLY A 198 -2.49 -5.38 36.40
C GLY A 198 -2.20 -6.88 36.52
N PRO A 199 -1.53 -7.51 35.54
CA PRO A 199 -1.09 -8.90 35.66
C PRO A 199 0.02 -9.06 36.71
N ASN A 200 0.15 -10.27 37.26
CA ASN A 200 1.30 -10.62 38.07
C ASN A 200 2.61 -10.50 37.26
N VAL A 201 3.66 -10.03 37.91
CA VAL A 201 5.00 -9.92 37.33
C VAL A 201 5.64 -11.30 37.14
N SER A 202 6.70 -11.37 36.34
CA SER A 202 7.50 -12.59 36.17
C SER A 202 8.29 -12.94 37.44
N ASP A 203 8.50 -14.24 37.65
CA ASP A 203 9.35 -14.75 38.74
C ASP A 203 10.85 -14.65 38.40
N ALA A 204 11.18 -14.57 37.10
CA ALA A 204 12.53 -14.31 36.60
C ALA A 204 12.58 -13.88 35.13
N TYR A 205 13.47 -12.96 34.79
CA TYR A 205 14.03 -12.87 33.45
C TYR A 205 14.95 -14.06 33.13
N THR A 206 15.21 -14.30 31.85
CA THR A 206 16.03 -15.42 31.36
C THR A 206 16.95 -15.01 30.19
N ILE A 207 18.05 -15.74 30.01
CA ILE A 207 18.90 -15.71 28.81
C ILE A 207 18.87 -17.10 28.17
N ASN A 208 18.39 -17.17 26.92
CA ASN A 208 18.12 -18.42 26.20
C ASN A 208 17.24 -19.40 27.02
N GLY A 209 16.21 -18.89 27.71
CA GLY A 209 15.30 -19.66 28.55
C GLY A 209 15.88 -20.16 29.88
N LEU A 210 17.04 -19.64 30.30
CA LEU A 210 17.74 -19.97 31.55
C LEU A 210 17.84 -18.73 32.46
N PRO A 211 17.30 -18.74 33.71
CA PRO A 211 17.33 -17.57 34.60
C PRO A 211 18.74 -17.13 35.03
N GLY A 212 19.65 -18.09 35.24
CA GLY A 212 21.00 -17.81 35.74
C GLY A 212 21.13 -17.78 37.27
N PRO A 213 22.36 -17.62 37.78
CA PRO A 213 22.73 -17.94 39.16
C PRO A 213 22.23 -16.93 40.22
N LEU A 214 21.53 -15.88 39.82
CA LEU A 214 20.93 -14.90 40.75
C LEU A 214 19.53 -15.31 41.23
N TYR A 215 18.94 -16.35 40.65
CA TYR A 215 17.65 -16.91 41.09
C TYR A 215 17.82 -18.29 41.73
N ASN A 216 16.89 -18.62 42.62
CA ASN A 216 16.84 -19.94 43.25
C ASN A 216 16.84 -21.07 42.21
N CYS A 217 17.49 -22.17 42.57
CA CYS A 217 17.65 -23.39 41.76
C CYS A 217 18.32 -23.22 40.38
N SER A 218 18.76 -22.01 40.00
CA SER A 218 19.14 -21.67 38.62
C SER A 218 20.66 -21.55 38.37
N VAL A 219 21.48 -21.93 39.37
CA VAL A 219 22.95 -21.96 39.26
C VAL A 219 23.46 -23.01 38.26
N LYS A 220 22.73 -24.13 38.12
CA LYS A 220 22.98 -25.14 37.06
C LYS A 220 22.42 -24.65 35.72
N ASP A 221 21.22 -24.10 35.75
CA ASP A 221 20.51 -23.50 34.60
C ASP A 221 21.03 -22.08 34.30
N THR A 222 22.31 -21.99 33.95
CA THR A 222 23.00 -20.74 33.60
C THR A 222 23.55 -20.82 32.18
N PHE A 223 23.12 -19.90 31.30
CA PHE A 223 23.63 -19.83 29.93
C PHE A 223 25.14 -19.52 29.91
N ARG A 224 25.92 -20.34 29.20
CA ARG A 224 27.38 -20.19 29.05
C ARG A 224 27.80 -19.98 27.59
N LEU A 225 28.34 -18.79 27.31
CA LEU A 225 29.00 -18.45 26.06
C LEU A 225 30.51 -18.71 26.19
N ILE A 226 30.95 -19.84 25.66
CA ILE A 226 32.37 -20.22 25.58
C ILE A 226 33.01 -19.56 24.34
N VAL A 227 34.15 -18.87 24.52
CA VAL A 227 34.82 -18.08 23.46
C VAL A 227 36.33 -18.31 23.35
N LYS A 228 36.86 -18.35 22.11
CA LYS A 228 38.30 -18.38 21.85
C LYS A 228 38.94 -16.99 21.95
N PRO A 229 40.20 -16.87 22.44
CA PRO A 229 40.98 -15.65 22.36
C PRO A 229 41.19 -15.13 20.93
N GLY A 230 41.28 -13.81 20.78
CA GLY A 230 41.59 -13.12 19.53
C GLY A 230 40.56 -13.27 18.40
N LYS A 231 39.37 -13.81 18.66
CA LYS A 231 38.30 -14.03 17.66
C LYS A 231 37.18 -12.99 17.78
N THR A 232 36.42 -12.82 16.72
CA THR A 232 35.21 -11.98 16.72
C THR A 232 33.97 -12.85 16.57
N TYR A 233 33.06 -12.77 17.54
CA TYR A 233 31.78 -13.47 17.56
C TYR A 233 30.65 -12.50 17.16
N LEU A 234 29.69 -12.94 16.35
CA LEU A 234 28.46 -12.19 16.11
C LEU A 234 27.37 -12.70 17.07
N LEU A 235 27.17 -11.99 18.18
CA LEU A 235 26.07 -12.29 19.09
C LEU A 235 24.79 -11.69 18.51
N ARG A 236 23.79 -12.54 18.29
CA ARG A 236 22.50 -12.20 17.68
C ARG A 236 21.49 -12.01 18.81
N LEU A 237 21.43 -10.80 19.36
CA LEU A 237 20.60 -10.50 20.54
C LEU A 237 19.13 -10.35 20.11
N ILE A 238 18.20 -10.85 20.91
CA ILE A 238 16.75 -10.80 20.68
C ILE A 238 16.10 -10.55 22.03
N ASN A 239 15.17 -9.59 22.16
CA ASN A 239 14.31 -9.52 23.35
C ASN A 239 12.91 -10.08 23.02
N ALA A 240 12.61 -11.27 23.52
CA ALA A 240 11.32 -11.95 23.43
C ALA A 240 10.49 -11.85 24.73
N ALA A 241 10.97 -11.10 25.73
CA ALA A 241 10.24 -10.84 26.97
C ALA A 241 8.84 -10.25 26.70
N LEU A 242 7.91 -10.50 27.61
CA LEU A 242 6.54 -10.01 27.53
C LEU A 242 6.49 -8.51 27.80
N ASN A 243 7.11 -8.06 28.90
CA ASN A 243 6.83 -6.78 29.52
C ASN A 243 7.93 -5.73 29.28
N ASP A 244 9.17 -6.01 29.72
CA ASP A 244 10.17 -4.96 29.95
C ASP A 244 11.26 -4.76 28.88
N GLU A 245 11.69 -3.49 28.71
CA GLU A 245 12.93 -3.15 28.01
C GLU A 245 14.15 -3.51 28.85
N LEU A 246 15.19 -4.13 28.26
CA LEU A 246 16.33 -4.64 29.04
C LEU A 246 17.64 -3.89 28.77
N PHE A 247 18.29 -3.41 29.84
CA PHE A 247 19.71 -3.04 29.81
C PHE A 247 20.58 -4.29 29.82
N PHE A 248 21.29 -4.56 28.73
CA PHE A 248 22.23 -5.68 28.59
C PHE A 248 23.68 -5.22 28.53
N SER A 249 24.58 -5.91 29.25
CA SER A 249 26.03 -5.68 29.22
C SER A 249 26.82 -6.96 29.46
N ILE A 250 28.05 -7.02 28.92
CA ILE A 250 29.02 -8.07 29.20
C ILE A 250 30.22 -7.44 29.92
N ALA A 251 30.55 -7.95 31.10
CA ALA A 251 31.57 -7.36 31.95
C ALA A 251 32.94 -7.28 31.26
N ASN A 252 33.59 -6.11 31.36
CA ASN A 252 34.93 -5.86 30.80
C ASN A 252 35.10 -6.28 29.32
N HIS A 253 34.04 -6.09 28.52
CA HIS A 253 34.01 -6.24 27.07
C HIS A 253 33.32 -5.03 26.42
N THR A 254 33.66 -4.79 25.15
CA THR A 254 33.00 -3.78 24.31
C THR A 254 32.21 -4.50 23.22
N LEU A 255 30.96 -4.09 23.03
CA LEU A 255 30.05 -4.61 22.02
C LEU A 255 30.06 -3.64 20.83
N THR A 256 30.50 -4.11 19.66
CA THR A 256 30.45 -3.34 18.41
C THR A 256 29.19 -3.73 17.64
N ILE A 257 28.11 -2.95 17.74
CA ILE A 257 26.82 -3.32 17.12
C ILE A 257 26.86 -3.03 15.62
N VAL A 258 26.31 -3.93 14.80
CA VAL A 258 26.39 -3.91 13.32
C VAL A 258 25.08 -4.21 12.60
N ASP A 259 24.05 -4.70 13.29
CA ASP A 259 22.73 -5.03 12.71
C ASP A 259 21.60 -4.71 13.72
N ALA A 260 20.45 -4.31 13.19
CA ALA A 260 19.23 -4.06 13.95
C ALA A 260 18.02 -4.49 13.09
N ASP A 261 17.17 -5.37 13.61
CA ASP A 261 15.95 -5.87 12.95
C ASP A 261 16.15 -6.34 11.49
N ALA A 262 17.21 -7.14 11.30
CA ALA A 262 17.70 -7.65 10.02
C ALA A 262 18.03 -6.57 8.97
N VAL A 263 18.63 -5.48 9.44
CA VAL A 263 19.19 -4.40 8.63
C VAL A 263 20.51 -3.91 9.21
N TYR A 264 21.53 -3.84 8.36
CA TYR A 264 22.85 -3.37 8.78
C TYR A 264 22.85 -1.90 9.20
N ILE A 265 23.44 -1.68 10.36
CA ILE A 265 23.58 -0.36 10.95
C ILE A 265 25.00 0.15 10.83
N LYS A 266 25.18 1.45 11.05
CA LYS A 266 26.50 2.05 11.17
C LYS A 266 27.21 1.48 12.40
N PRO A 267 28.40 0.84 12.26
CA PRO A 267 29.06 0.20 13.37
C PRO A 267 29.40 1.16 14.50
N PHE A 268 29.17 0.75 15.75
CA PHE A 268 29.47 1.57 16.92
C PHE A 268 29.80 0.75 18.16
N ASN A 269 30.58 1.34 19.06
CA ASN A 269 30.98 0.70 20.31
C ASN A 269 30.13 1.12 21.52
N THR A 270 29.82 0.15 22.38
CA THR A 270 29.26 0.38 23.72
C THR A 270 29.69 -0.69 24.72
N LYS A 271 29.56 -0.41 26.02
CA LYS A 271 29.68 -1.41 27.09
C LYS A 271 28.32 -1.97 27.53
N THR A 272 27.26 -1.18 27.38
CA THR A 272 25.88 -1.52 27.73
C THR A 272 24.95 -1.08 26.60
N LEU A 273 23.91 -1.85 26.31
CA LEU A 273 22.85 -1.52 25.36
C LEU A 273 21.48 -1.64 26.02
N LEU A 274 20.49 -0.94 25.45
CA LEU A 274 19.07 -1.13 25.75
C LEU A 274 18.44 -1.91 24.60
N ILE A 275 17.61 -2.91 24.90
CA ILE A 275 16.86 -3.69 23.91
C ILE A 275 15.40 -3.87 24.34
N THR A 276 14.51 -3.21 23.60
CA THR A 276 13.05 -3.23 23.76
C THR A 276 12.48 -4.61 23.36
N PRO A 277 11.40 -5.15 23.98
CA PRO A 277 10.70 -6.33 23.46
C PRO A 277 10.41 -6.26 21.96
N GLY A 278 10.51 -7.39 21.27
CA GLY A 278 10.42 -7.51 19.81
C GLY A 278 11.72 -7.15 19.06
N GLN A 279 12.54 -6.24 19.58
CA GLN A 279 13.78 -5.85 18.90
C GLN A 279 14.81 -6.98 18.86
N THR A 280 15.57 -7.00 17.77
CA THR A 280 16.79 -7.81 17.63
C THR A 280 18.00 -6.91 17.39
N THR A 281 19.20 -7.30 17.76
CA THR A 281 20.39 -6.44 17.64
C THR A 281 21.64 -7.30 17.57
N ASN A 282 22.39 -7.28 16.47
CA ASN A 282 23.61 -8.09 16.37
C ASN A 282 24.85 -7.28 16.74
N VAL A 283 25.66 -7.85 17.62
CA VAL A 283 26.89 -7.24 18.11
C VAL A 283 28.09 -8.11 17.79
N LEU A 284 29.11 -7.51 17.18
CA LEU A 284 30.45 -8.07 17.10
C LEU A 284 31.09 -7.92 18.49
N LEU A 285 31.31 -9.06 19.13
CA LEU A 285 32.12 -9.21 20.32
C LEU A 285 33.53 -9.62 19.88
N LYS A 286 34.48 -8.68 19.89
CA LYS A 286 35.91 -9.00 19.73
C LYS A 286 36.46 -9.45 21.09
N THR A 287 36.98 -10.67 21.15
CA THR A 287 37.57 -11.23 22.37
C THR A 287 38.99 -10.72 22.59
N LYS A 288 39.46 -10.79 23.84
CA LYS A 288 40.83 -10.44 24.24
C LYS A 288 41.82 -11.37 23.55
N SER A 289 43.01 -10.86 23.22
CA SER A 289 44.06 -11.59 22.47
C SER A 289 44.50 -12.89 23.16
N HIS A 290 44.52 -12.89 24.49
CA HIS A 290 44.81 -14.03 25.34
C HIS A 290 43.60 -14.38 26.20
N ALA A 291 43.50 -15.62 26.68
CA ALA A 291 42.50 -16.01 27.67
C ALA A 291 42.83 -15.33 29.01
N PRO A 292 42.01 -14.39 29.52
CA PRO A 292 42.18 -13.88 30.87
C PRO A 292 41.81 -14.97 31.88
N ASN A 293 42.48 -15.00 33.04
CA ASN A 293 42.24 -15.98 34.09
C ASN A 293 40.95 -15.70 34.91
N ALA A 294 39.86 -15.34 34.23
CA ALA A 294 38.70 -14.66 34.80
C ALA A 294 37.39 -15.00 34.08
N THR A 295 36.28 -14.92 34.81
CA THR A 295 34.92 -15.13 34.28
C THR A 295 34.20 -13.79 34.15
N PHE A 296 33.38 -13.61 33.12
CA PHE A 296 32.66 -12.36 32.87
C PHE A 296 31.17 -12.62 32.86
N LEU A 297 30.41 -11.99 33.77
CA LEU A 297 28.96 -12.02 33.65
C LEU A 297 28.52 -11.24 32.42
N MET A 298 27.60 -11.83 31.67
CA MET A 298 26.65 -11.07 30.87
C MET A 298 25.37 -10.93 31.70
N ALA A 299 24.81 -9.73 31.78
CA ALA A 299 23.66 -9.44 32.63
C ALA A 299 22.60 -8.65 31.86
N ALA A 300 21.33 -8.95 32.10
CA ALA A 300 20.19 -8.15 31.65
C ALA A 300 19.30 -7.78 32.84
N ARG A 301 18.91 -6.49 32.91
CA ARG A 301 18.03 -5.92 33.94
C ARG A 301 17.08 -4.92 33.29
N PRO A 302 15.81 -4.79 33.71
CA PRO A 302 14.85 -3.86 33.16
C PRO A 302 15.26 -2.38 33.18
N TYR A 303 14.66 -1.66 32.23
CA TYR A 303 14.49 -0.22 32.17
C TYR A 303 12.99 0.08 32.27
N PHE A 304 12.56 0.69 33.38
CA PHE A 304 11.16 0.94 33.71
C PHE A 304 10.98 2.35 34.28
N THR A 305 9.88 3.03 33.89
CA THR A 305 9.54 4.38 34.36
C THR A 305 8.06 4.55 34.74
N GLY A 306 7.23 3.52 34.58
CA GLY A 306 5.82 3.55 34.93
C GLY A 306 5.59 3.64 36.44
N GLN A 307 4.33 3.59 36.86
CA GLN A 307 3.93 3.57 38.28
C GLN A 307 3.38 2.21 38.74
N GLY A 308 3.34 1.22 37.83
CA GLY A 308 2.92 -0.15 38.13
C GLY A 308 4.03 -1.03 38.72
N THR A 309 3.64 -2.24 39.14
CA THR A 309 4.55 -3.31 39.54
C THR A 309 5.19 -3.97 38.33
N PHE A 310 6.50 -4.20 38.37
CA PHE A 310 7.30 -4.89 37.35
C PHE A 310 8.30 -5.84 38.03
N ASP A 311 8.75 -6.90 37.34
CA ASP A 311 9.89 -7.70 37.85
C ASP A 311 11.13 -6.80 37.81
N ASN A 312 11.73 -6.48 38.95
CA ASN A 312 12.90 -5.61 39.04
C ASN A 312 14.25 -6.36 39.11
N SER A 313 14.21 -7.70 38.98
CA SER A 313 15.33 -8.61 39.16
C SER A 313 16.37 -8.56 38.02
N THR A 314 17.33 -9.48 37.98
CA THR A 314 18.43 -9.44 36.99
C THR A 314 18.83 -10.85 36.56
N THR A 315 18.63 -11.16 35.28
CA THR A 315 19.12 -12.41 34.69
C THR A 315 20.58 -12.31 34.30
N THR A 316 21.31 -13.42 34.45
CA THR A 316 22.75 -13.48 34.21
C THR A 316 23.18 -14.75 33.49
N GLY A 317 24.04 -14.58 32.51
CA GLY A 317 24.79 -15.64 31.87
C GLY A 317 26.28 -15.44 32.08
N ILE A 318 27.08 -16.38 31.61
CA ILE A 318 28.54 -16.36 31.74
C ILE A 318 29.16 -16.31 30.35
N LEU A 319 30.06 -15.35 30.13
CA LEU A 319 31.10 -15.44 29.10
C LEU A 319 32.36 -16.01 29.74
N GLN A 320 32.87 -17.09 29.15
CA GLN A 320 34.05 -17.81 29.62
C GLN A 320 35.00 -18.04 28.44
N TYR A 321 36.30 -17.86 28.65
CA TYR A 321 37.29 -18.10 27.60
C TYR A 321 37.66 -19.59 27.56
N GLU A 322 37.87 -20.12 26.36
CA GLU A 322 38.50 -21.42 26.16
C GLU A 322 39.95 -21.35 26.65
N SER A 323 40.25 -22.11 27.70
CA SER A 323 41.62 -22.36 28.14
C SER A 323 42.24 -23.45 27.26
N LEU A 324 43.53 -23.30 26.96
CA LEU A 324 44.33 -24.39 26.35
C LEU A 324 44.81 -25.41 27.39
N SER A 325 44.64 -25.13 28.69
CA SER A 325 44.92 -26.10 29.75
C SER A 325 43.72 -27.00 29.99
N SER A 326 43.95 -28.32 29.91
CA SER A 326 43.02 -29.38 30.31
C SER A 326 42.93 -29.60 31.83
N SER A 327 43.54 -28.73 32.65
CA SER A 327 43.50 -28.78 34.12
C SER A 327 42.12 -28.41 34.67
N LEU A 328 41.24 -29.41 34.78
CA LEU A 328 39.84 -29.31 35.23
C LEU A 328 39.65 -28.98 36.74
N SER A 329 40.66 -28.45 37.43
CA SER A 329 40.81 -28.57 38.89
C SER A 329 40.77 -27.27 39.71
N SER A 330 40.54 -26.07 39.13
CA SER A 330 40.55 -24.80 39.88
C SER A 330 39.44 -23.79 39.53
N ALA A 331 38.27 -24.27 39.10
CA ALA A 331 37.14 -23.43 38.66
C ALA A 331 36.59 -22.44 39.71
N ASN A 332 36.94 -22.59 40.99
CA ASN A 332 36.27 -21.93 42.11
C ASN A 332 36.75 -20.51 42.48
N ASN A 333 37.84 -20.01 41.88
CA ASN A 333 38.42 -18.70 42.28
C ASN A 333 38.85 -17.77 41.13
N HIS A 334 38.35 -18.00 39.91
CA HIS A 334 38.51 -17.03 38.82
C HIS A 334 37.68 -15.77 39.11
N PRO A 335 38.29 -14.55 39.18
CA PRO A 335 37.56 -13.33 39.51
C PRO A 335 36.37 -13.11 38.56
N LEU A 336 35.18 -13.05 39.14
CA LEU A 336 33.92 -12.89 38.43
C LEU A 336 33.64 -11.41 38.20
N PHE A 337 34.08 -10.90 37.05
CA PHE A 337 33.77 -9.54 36.65
C PHE A 337 32.27 -9.38 36.40
N ARG A 338 31.64 -8.43 37.08
CA ARG A 338 30.23 -8.05 36.90
C ARG A 338 30.15 -6.79 36.03
N PRO A 339 29.17 -6.65 35.12
CA PRO A 339 28.97 -5.41 34.38
C PRO A 339 28.32 -4.34 35.26
N ASN A 340 28.55 -3.06 34.94
CA ASN A 340 27.80 -1.96 35.55
C ASN A 340 26.58 -1.65 34.65
N LEU A 341 25.37 -1.84 35.19
CA LEU A 341 24.10 -1.56 34.50
C LEU A 341 23.51 -0.24 35.02
N PRO A 342 22.96 0.64 34.13
CA PRO A 342 22.24 1.86 34.53
C PRO A 342 21.11 1.58 35.53
N SER A 343 20.75 2.58 36.33
CA SER A 343 19.58 2.50 37.23
C SER A 343 18.31 2.16 36.45
N LEU A 344 17.35 1.48 37.10
CA LEU A 344 16.11 1.00 36.48
C LEU A 344 15.36 2.10 35.72
N ASN A 345 15.37 3.33 36.23
CA ASN A 345 14.70 4.50 35.67
C ASN A 345 15.61 5.42 34.82
N ASN A 346 16.72 4.94 34.26
CA ASN A 346 17.73 5.82 33.64
C ASN A 346 17.35 6.32 32.23
N THR A 347 16.31 7.15 32.14
CA THR A 347 15.82 7.77 30.89
C THR A 347 16.92 8.59 30.18
N SER A 348 17.89 9.14 30.92
CA SER A 348 19.05 9.82 30.33
C SER A 348 19.93 8.86 29.53
N PHE A 349 20.26 7.68 30.08
CA PHE A 349 20.96 6.63 29.35
C PHE A 349 20.10 6.09 28.21
N ALA A 350 18.82 5.76 28.48
CA ALA A 350 17.90 5.25 27.46
C ALA A 350 17.80 6.18 26.25
N ALA A 351 17.67 7.50 26.48
CA ALA A 351 17.64 8.51 25.42
C ALA A 351 19.00 8.74 24.74
N LYS A 352 20.12 8.71 25.47
CA LYS A 352 21.48 8.87 24.89
C LYS A 352 21.89 7.66 24.06
N PHE A 353 21.63 6.45 24.57
CA PHE A 353 21.71 5.22 23.80
C PHE A 353 20.76 5.33 22.61
N SER A 354 19.51 5.74 22.81
CA SER A 354 18.53 5.96 21.73
C SER A 354 18.86 7.10 20.75
N LYS A 355 20.01 7.77 20.85
CA LYS A 355 20.35 8.98 20.05
C LYS A 355 21.65 8.96 19.26
N LYS A 356 22.54 7.98 19.34
CA LYS A 356 23.73 8.02 18.44
C LYS A 356 23.42 7.60 16.99
N PHE A 357 22.16 7.24 16.68
CA PHE A 357 21.82 5.87 16.24
C PHE A 357 21.19 5.92 14.77
N ARG A 358 21.88 5.32 13.73
CA ARG A 358 21.94 5.55 12.26
C ARG A 358 22.20 4.32 11.32
N SER A 359 21.55 4.26 10.13
CA SER A 359 21.66 3.24 9.04
C SER A 359 22.95 3.34 8.21
N LEU A 360 23.45 2.24 7.63
CA LEU A 360 24.83 2.07 7.12
C LEU A 360 25.39 3.09 6.08
N ALA A 361 24.68 3.43 4.99
CA ALA A 361 24.81 4.67 4.18
C ALA A 361 26.01 5.08 3.26
N THR A 362 26.98 4.27 2.78
CA THR A 362 28.17 4.76 1.98
C THR A 362 28.66 4.09 0.65
N THR A 363 28.70 2.74 0.43
CA THR A 363 28.69 2.01 -0.90
C THR A 363 27.45 1.16 -1.40
N GLN A 364 26.93 0.08 -0.74
CA GLN A 364 25.85 -0.83 -1.27
C GLN A 364 24.59 -1.20 -0.40
N PHE A 365 24.54 -1.01 0.93
CA PHE A 365 23.51 -1.67 1.79
C PHE A 365 22.32 -0.82 2.20
N PRO A 366 21.10 -1.12 1.70
CA PRO A 366 20.29 -0.01 1.30
C PRO A 366 19.06 0.17 2.21
N ALA A 367 19.39 0.42 3.48
CA ALA A 367 18.53 1.00 4.50
C ALA A 367 18.08 2.43 4.10
N ASN A 368 16.84 2.78 4.33
CA ASN A 368 16.00 3.03 3.19
C ASN A 368 15.04 4.19 3.51
N VAL A 369 15.42 5.47 3.33
CA VAL A 369 14.69 6.59 3.95
C VAL A 369 14.06 7.75 3.13
N PRO A 370 12.74 7.77 2.91
CA PRO A 370 12.10 8.79 2.06
C PRO A 370 12.05 10.28 2.58
N LYS A 371 12.49 11.36 1.88
CA LYS A 371 12.58 12.75 2.51
C LYS A 371 11.35 13.64 2.82
N ASN A 372 10.36 13.65 1.96
CA ASN A 372 9.09 14.38 2.06
C ASN A 372 8.23 13.69 3.15
N VAL A 373 6.95 14.04 3.41
CA VAL A 373 5.95 13.20 4.14
C VAL A 373 4.54 13.68 3.86
N ASP A 374 3.55 12.77 3.70
CA ASP A 374 2.12 12.95 3.39
C ASP A 374 0.95 12.65 4.35
N LYS A 375 1.12 12.45 5.66
CA LYS A 375 0.05 12.81 6.64
C LYS A 375 0.66 13.21 7.98
N HIS A 376 -0.16 13.72 8.88
CA HIS A 376 0.23 13.99 10.26
C HIS A 376 -0.45 13.00 11.24
N PHE A 377 0.26 12.02 11.82
CA PHE A 377 -0.23 11.34 13.05
C PHE A 377 0.37 11.92 14.27
N PHE A 378 -0.54 12.27 15.14
CA PHE A 378 -0.23 12.43 16.53
C PHE A 378 -0.97 11.34 17.29
N PHE A 379 -0.24 10.31 17.71
CA PHE A 379 -0.78 9.25 18.54
C PHE A 379 -0.39 9.51 19.97
N THR A 380 -1.33 9.90 20.83
CA THR A 380 -1.14 9.69 22.26
C THR A 380 -1.16 8.19 22.51
N VAL A 381 -0.05 7.62 22.99
CA VAL A 381 0.02 6.25 23.52
C VAL A 381 0.04 6.35 25.05
N GLY A 382 -0.59 5.40 25.73
CA GLY A 382 -0.59 5.38 27.19
C GLY A 382 -1.67 4.49 27.78
N LEU A 383 -1.70 4.47 29.11
CA LEU A 383 -2.73 3.80 29.89
C LEU A 383 -4.00 4.67 30.02
N GLY A 384 -5.05 4.08 30.57
CA GLY A 384 -6.32 4.72 30.89
C GLY A 384 -7.24 3.77 31.65
N THR A 385 -8.52 4.11 31.74
CA THR A 385 -9.51 3.31 32.50
C THR A 385 -10.71 2.91 31.65
N SER A 386 -11.31 1.76 31.97
CA SER A 386 -12.60 1.31 31.44
C SER A 386 -13.60 1.18 32.60
N PRO A 387 -14.89 1.50 32.42
CA PRO A 387 -15.89 1.33 33.48
C PRO A 387 -15.94 -0.11 33.98
N CYS A 388 -16.09 -0.29 35.29
CA CYS A 388 -16.33 -1.61 35.88
C CYS A 388 -17.75 -2.11 35.51
N PRO A 389 -17.94 -3.41 35.21
CA PRO A 389 -19.28 -3.97 34.97
C PRO A 389 -20.22 -3.77 36.17
N LYS A 390 -21.52 -3.63 35.91
CA LYS A 390 -22.52 -3.52 36.98
C LYS A 390 -22.46 -4.74 37.90
N ASN A 391 -22.63 -4.51 39.20
CA ASN A 391 -22.58 -5.53 40.26
C ASN A 391 -21.22 -6.27 40.40
N HIS A 392 -20.13 -5.70 39.87
CA HIS A 392 -18.76 -6.23 40.04
C HIS A 392 -17.87 -5.21 40.77
N THR A 393 -16.80 -5.69 41.38
CA THR A 393 -15.75 -4.85 42.01
C THR A 393 -14.45 -5.03 41.24
N CYS A 394 -13.94 -3.96 40.64
CA CYS A 394 -12.74 -4.01 39.80
C CYS A 394 -11.50 -3.49 40.56
N GLN A 395 -10.33 -4.02 40.21
CA GLN A 395 -9.04 -3.78 40.89
C GLN A 395 -8.19 -2.66 40.24
N GLY A 396 -8.70 -2.00 39.20
CA GLY A 396 -8.04 -0.87 38.56
C GLY A 396 -8.25 0.46 39.31
N PRO A 397 -7.68 1.57 38.81
CA PRO A 397 -7.69 2.86 39.49
C PRO A 397 -9.10 3.34 39.79
N ASN A 398 -9.34 3.86 41.00
CA ASN A 398 -10.64 4.36 41.46
C ASN A 398 -11.81 3.37 41.30
N GLY A 399 -11.55 2.05 41.39
CA GLY A 399 -12.57 1.00 41.24
C GLY A 399 -13.00 0.73 39.78
N SER A 400 -12.26 1.25 38.82
CA SER A 400 -12.43 0.96 37.38
C SER A 400 -11.62 -0.27 36.96
N MET A 401 -11.59 -0.59 35.66
CA MET A 401 -10.64 -1.54 35.08
C MET A 401 -9.47 -0.78 34.43
N PHE A 402 -8.25 -1.29 34.55
CA PHE A 402 -7.15 -0.83 33.70
C PHE A 402 -7.46 -1.04 32.22
N ALA A 403 -7.03 -0.10 31.39
CA ALA A 403 -7.01 -0.23 29.94
C ALA A 403 -5.76 0.45 29.37
N ALA A 404 -5.40 0.11 28.13
CA ALA A 404 -4.38 0.80 27.36
C ALA A 404 -5.04 1.37 26.09
N SER A 405 -4.53 2.50 25.59
CA SER A 405 -5.09 3.12 24.40
C SER A 405 -4.05 3.75 23.49
N ILE A 406 -4.47 3.93 22.25
CA ILE A 406 -3.86 4.89 21.34
C ILE A 406 -4.97 5.89 20.96
N ASN A 407 -4.69 7.21 20.98
CA ASN A 407 -5.68 8.29 20.81
C ASN A 407 -7.02 8.10 21.57
N ASN A 408 -6.94 7.67 22.84
CA ASN A 408 -8.08 7.36 23.72
C ASN A 408 -8.99 6.22 23.26
N ILE A 409 -8.54 5.39 22.30
CA ILE A 409 -9.22 4.19 21.86
C ILE A 409 -8.51 2.95 22.39
N SER A 410 -9.22 2.18 23.22
CA SER A 410 -8.80 0.84 23.67
C SER A 410 -9.14 -0.20 22.61
N PHE A 411 -8.14 -1.02 22.29
CA PHE A 411 -8.15 -2.05 21.25
C PHE A 411 -8.79 -3.32 21.83
N ALA A 412 -10.08 -3.54 21.59
CA ALA A 412 -10.71 -4.83 21.86
C ALA A 412 -10.30 -5.86 20.79
N LEU A 413 -10.23 -7.14 21.16
CA LEU A 413 -10.10 -8.23 20.19
C LEU A 413 -11.49 -8.75 19.76
N PRO A 414 -11.60 -9.31 18.55
CA PRO A 414 -12.84 -9.91 18.08
C PRO A 414 -12.99 -11.39 18.39
N THR A 415 -14.23 -11.85 18.25
CA THR A 415 -14.61 -13.26 18.10
C THR A 415 -13.85 -14.02 17.01
N THR A 416 -13.37 -13.29 16.01
CA THR A 416 -12.89 -13.85 14.76
C THR A 416 -12.02 -12.77 14.10
N ALA A 417 -10.84 -13.17 13.61
CA ALA A 417 -9.54 -12.49 13.71
C ALA A 417 -9.29 -11.04 13.27
N LEU A 418 -8.04 -10.69 12.90
CA LEU A 418 -7.69 -9.60 11.99
C LEU A 418 -7.00 -10.03 10.66
N LEU A 419 -6.85 -11.34 10.25
CA LEU A 419 -7.03 -11.70 8.80
C LEU A 419 -7.66 -13.07 8.35
N GLN A 420 -8.96 -13.43 8.08
CA GLN A 420 -10.39 -13.35 8.59
C GLN A 420 -11.69 -12.50 8.02
N SER A 421 -11.88 -11.16 7.89
CA SER A 421 -12.74 -10.27 7.02
C SER A 421 -12.07 -9.75 5.71
N HIS A 422 -11.79 -8.45 5.51
CA HIS A 422 -11.18 -7.77 4.37
C HIS A 422 -11.47 -8.44 3.03
N PHE A 423 -10.56 -9.31 2.65
CA PHE A 423 -10.50 -10.11 1.44
C PHE A 423 -11.42 -11.36 1.50
N PHE A 424 -12.33 -11.43 2.47
CA PHE A 424 -13.50 -12.31 2.62
C PHE A 424 -14.31 -11.92 3.92
N GLY A 425 -15.52 -11.31 4.13
CA GLY A 425 -16.64 -10.57 3.41
C GLY A 425 -18.18 -10.32 3.81
N GLN A 426 -18.94 -10.99 4.71
CA GLN A 426 -20.04 -10.41 5.57
C GLN A 426 -19.70 -10.12 7.08
N SER A 427 -19.45 -8.87 7.55
CA SER A 427 -19.01 -8.51 8.95
C SER A 427 -19.73 -7.28 9.50
N ASN A 428 -21.04 -7.23 9.43
CA ASN A 428 -21.73 -6.09 10.01
C ASN A 428 -21.69 -6.09 11.54
N GLY A 429 -21.61 -4.90 12.15
CA GLY A 429 -21.51 -4.71 13.61
C GLY A 429 -20.09 -4.79 14.16
N VAL A 430 -19.09 -4.81 13.30
CA VAL A 430 -17.76 -5.23 13.73
C VAL A 430 -16.66 -4.59 12.84
N TYR A 431 -15.90 -3.59 13.38
CA TYR A 431 -14.53 -3.14 12.98
C TYR A 431 -14.09 -1.68 12.69
N ALA A 432 -14.70 -0.69 13.34
CA ALA A 432 -14.77 0.70 12.85
C ALA A 432 -13.47 1.47 12.61
N THR A 433 -13.16 1.73 11.34
CA THR A 433 -12.00 2.51 10.89
C THR A 433 -12.18 4.03 11.02
N ASN A 434 -12.75 4.46 12.13
CA ASN A 434 -12.82 5.87 12.51
C ASN A 434 -12.15 6.07 13.88
N PHE A 435 -10.97 5.46 14.06
CA PHE A 435 -10.03 5.96 15.05
C PHE A 435 -9.38 7.24 14.49
N PRO A 436 -9.06 8.23 15.32
CA PRO A 436 -8.68 9.55 14.84
C PRO A 436 -7.17 9.69 14.52
N SER A 437 -6.86 10.51 13.52
CA SER A 437 -5.48 10.86 13.11
C SER A 437 -4.66 11.61 14.18
N SER A 438 -5.36 12.21 15.14
CA SER A 438 -4.85 12.98 16.27
C SER A 438 -5.73 12.67 17.49
N PRO A 439 -5.28 12.86 18.74
CA PRO A 439 -6.16 12.74 19.91
C PRO A 439 -7.34 13.71 19.74
N ILE A 440 -8.56 13.21 19.97
CA ILE A 440 -9.81 13.97 19.75
C ILE A 440 -9.86 15.21 20.67
N ILE A 441 -9.38 15.04 21.90
CA ILE A 441 -9.27 16.10 22.91
C ILE A 441 -7.78 16.37 23.13
N PRO A 442 -7.22 17.45 22.55
CA PRO A 442 -5.83 17.80 22.79
C PRO A 442 -5.66 18.40 24.19
N PHE A 443 -4.67 17.92 24.95
CA PHE A 443 -4.33 18.42 26.28
C PHE A 443 -2.80 18.54 26.45
N ASN A 444 -2.34 18.91 27.64
CA ASN A 444 -0.93 18.89 27.99
C ASN A 444 -0.47 17.44 28.26
N TYR A 445 -0.21 16.67 27.19
CA TYR A 445 -0.03 15.22 27.25
C TYR A 445 0.96 14.73 28.31
N THR A 446 2.08 15.45 28.50
CA THR A 446 3.10 15.12 29.50
C THR A 446 3.08 16.04 30.73
N GLY A 447 1.93 16.67 31.02
CA GLY A 447 1.71 17.54 32.18
C GLY A 447 0.67 16.94 33.12
N THR A 448 -0.18 17.77 33.71
CA THR A 448 -1.34 17.28 34.46
C THR A 448 -2.31 16.55 33.51
N PRO A 449 -2.65 15.28 33.75
CA PRO A 449 -3.64 14.56 32.94
C PRO A 449 -5.07 15.11 33.16
N PRO A 450 -6.00 14.89 32.23
CA PRO A 450 -7.40 15.26 32.41
C PRO A 450 -8.07 14.44 33.53
N ASN A 451 -9.02 15.05 34.24
CA ASN A 451 -9.81 14.36 35.30
C ASN A 451 -10.58 13.14 34.79
N ASN A 452 -10.92 13.10 33.50
CA ASN A 452 -11.51 11.94 32.86
C ASN A 452 -10.41 11.10 32.18
N THR A 453 -10.14 9.90 32.70
CA THR A 453 -9.17 8.94 32.15
C THR A 453 -9.83 7.80 31.37
N LEU A 454 -11.15 7.88 31.13
CA LEU A 454 -11.91 6.81 30.48
C LEU A 454 -11.57 6.72 28.98
N VAL A 455 -11.09 5.55 28.58
CA VAL A 455 -10.81 5.21 27.18
C VAL A 455 -12.04 4.58 26.54
N ILE A 456 -12.22 4.81 25.25
CA ILE A 456 -13.32 4.24 24.48
C ILE A 456 -12.87 2.85 24.00
N ASN A 457 -13.49 1.78 24.51
CA ASN A 457 -13.35 0.46 23.90
C ASN A 457 -13.86 0.56 22.46
N GLY A 458 -12.91 0.50 21.53
CA GLY A 458 -13.09 0.80 20.14
C GLY A 458 -12.23 -0.16 19.35
N THR A 459 -12.89 -1.21 18.93
CA THR A 459 -12.51 -2.27 18.00
C THR A 459 -12.37 -1.66 16.60
N LYS A 460 -11.49 -0.66 16.52
CA LYS A 460 -11.36 0.35 15.47
C LYS A 460 -10.01 0.23 14.83
N VAL A 461 -9.76 0.96 13.75
CA VAL A 461 -8.41 1.10 13.20
C VAL A 461 -8.17 2.31 12.34
N VAL A 462 -6.92 2.35 11.90
CA VAL A 462 -6.38 2.64 10.57
C VAL A 462 -6.94 1.91 9.35
N VAL A 463 -7.20 2.60 8.21
CA VAL A 463 -7.02 2.03 6.86
C VAL A 463 -6.37 3.03 5.90
N LEU A 464 -5.62 2.55 4.93
CA LEU A 464 -4.58 3.30 4.23
C LEU A 464 -4.61 3.08 2.68
N PRO A 465 -4.09 3.85 1.67
CA PRO A 465 -4.19 3.48 0.22
C PRO A 465 -2.84 3.42 -0.54
N PHE A 466 -2.59 2.39 -1.41
CA PHE A 466 -1.28 1.67 -1.51
C PHE A 466 -0.07 2.57 -1.65
N ASN A 467 1.09 2.05 -1.22
CA ASN A 467 2.36 2.75 -1.27
C ASN A 467 2.17 4.20 -0.89
N THR A 468 1.50 4.39 0.21
CA THR A 468 1.72 5.57 0.99
C THR A 468 2.95 5.32 1.87
N SER A 469 3.24 6.20 2.83
CA SER A 469 4.33 6.02 3.77
C SER A 469 4.04 6.34 5.27
N VAL A 470 4.95 6.61 6.22
CA VAL A 470 4.64 6.97 7.66
C VAL A 470 5.60 8.06 8.20
N GLU A 471 5.05 9.22 8.64
CA GLU A 471 5.33 9.84 9.96
C GLU A 471 4.19 9.58 10.93
N LEU A 472 4.53 8.76 11.91
CA LEU A 472 3.80 8.56 13.13
C LEU A 472 4.64 9.09 14.29
N VAL A 473 4.21 10.21 14.88
CA VAL A 473 4.68 10.58 16.22
C VAL A 473 3.77 9.90 17.23
N MET A 474 4.35 8.92 17.90
CA MET A 474 3.86 8.39 19.16
C MET A 474 4.32 9.34 20.27
N GLN A 475 3.36 9.85 21.02
CA GLN A 475 3.48 10.74 22.16
C GLN A 475 3.06 9.96 23.40
N ASP A 476 3.97 9.73 24.33
CA ASP A 476 3.59 9.22 25.66
C ASP A 476 2.77 10.26 26.43
N THR A 477 1.91 9.81 27.35
CA THR A 477 1.05 10.66 28.18
C THR A 477 1.22 10.37 29.67
N SER A 478 0.90 11.35 30.51
CA SER A 478 0.88 11.20 31.97
C SER A 478 -0.35 10.48 32.52
N ILE A 479 -1.26 9.99 31.69
CA ILE A 479 -2.48 9.29 32.14
C ILE A 479 -2.08 7.97 32.80
N LEU A 480 -2.28 7.88 34.12
CA LEU A 480 -1.84 6.79 35.00
C LEU A 480 -0.31 6.57 35.10
N GLY A 481 0.50 7.49 34.55
CA GLY A 481 1.97 7.46 34.62
C GLY A 481 2.65 7.38 33.24
N ALA A 482 3.77 8.08 33.09
CA ALA A 482 4.48 8.25 31.82
C ALA A 482 5.53 7.14 31.57
N GLU A 483 5.32 6.30 30.56
CA GLU A 483 6.03 5.02 30.38
C GLU A 483 6.79 4.92 29.04
N SER A 484 7.79 4.01 28.97
CA SER A 484 8.50 3.71 27.73
C SER A 484 7.81 2.57 26.98
N HIS A 485 7.03 2.88 25.94
CA HIS A 485 6.19 1.86 25.29
C HIS A 485 6.86 1.18 24.07
N PRO A 486 6.93 -0.17 24.02
CA PRO A 486 7.36 -0.96 22.86
C PRO A 486 6.39 -0.91 21.67
N LEU A 487 6.55 0.04 20.75
CA LEU A 487 5.70 0.09 19.55
C LEU A 487 6.35 -0.69 18.38
N HIS A 488 5.78 -1.86 18.10
CA HIS A 488 6.11 -2.75 16.98
C HIS A 488 5.23 -2.47 15.74
N LEU A 489 5.69 -2.94 14.58
CA LEU A 489 5.00 -2.89 13.29
C LEU A 489 5.32 -4.17 12.49
N HIS A 490 4.40 -5.14 12.49
CA HIS A 490 4.52 -6.38 11.70
C HIS A 490 4.60 -6.06 10.21
N GLY A 491 5.03 -6.99 9.34
CA GLY A 491 5.20 -6.73 7.90
C GLY A 491 6.23 -5.64 7.56
N PHE A 492 6.71 -4.87 8.54
CA PHE A 492 7.00 -3.47 8.29
C PHE A 492 8.04 -2.90 9.24
N ASN A 493 9.27 -3.38 9.13
CA ASN A 493 10.47 -2.56 9.39
C ASN A 493 10.19 -1.11 8.95
N PHE A 494 10.08 -0.18 9.89
CA PHE A 494 10.01 1.27 9.68
C PHE A 494 11.37 1.88 9.93
N PHE A 495 11.40 3.19 9.89
CA PHE A 495 12.63 3.94 10.02
C PHE A 495 12.60 4.77 11.29
N VAL A 496 13.76 4.89 11.95
CA VAL A 496 14.03 5.56 13.22
C VAL A 496 15.19 6.71 13.21
N ILE A 497 15.24 8.15 13.24
CA ILE A 497 14.59 9.48 13.83
C ILE A 497 15.51 10.13 14.82
N GLY A 498 14.91 10.37 15.97
CA GLY A 498 15.20 11.36 16.97
C GLY A 498 13.97 11.34 17.87
N GLN A 499 14.22 11.56 19.14
CA GLN A 499 13.31 11.25 20.22
C GLN A 499 13.37 12.43 21.18
N GLY A 500 12.20 12.99 21.45
CA GLY A 500 12.01 14.07 22.42
C GLY A 500 11.59 13.52 23.77
N SER A 501 11.41 14.44 24.71
CA SER A 501 10.76 14.24 26.00
C SER A 501 9.86 15.47 26.20
N GLY A 502 8.72 15.30 26.88
CA GLY A 502 7.63 16.27 26.84
C GLY A 502 6.78 16.21 25.57
N ASN A 503 5.84 17.13 25.43
CA ASN A 503 4.98 17.26 24.24
C ASN A 503 5.79 17.60 22.97
N TYR A 504 5.55 16.86 21.88
CA TYR A 504 6.04 17.19 20.53
C TYR A 504 5.60 18.58 20.08
N ASN A 505 6.53 19.36 19.54
CA ASN A 505 6.24 20.63 18.89
C ASN A 505 6.38 20.53 17.35
N PRO A 506 5.28 20.55 16.58
CA PRO A 506 5.30 20.35 15.13
C PRO A 506 5.94 21.51 14.34
N THR A 507 6.27 22.65 14.96
CA THR A 507 7.02 23.74 14.30
C THR A 507 8.50 23.76 14.68
N LYS A 508 8.87 23.31 15.89
CA LYS A 508 10.26 23.36 16.40
C LYS A 508 11.03 22.05 16.27
N ASP A 509 10.40 20.90 16.54
CA ASP A 509 11.10 19.63 16.56
C ASP A 509 11.47 19.08 15.17
N PRO A 510 10.67 19.27 14.09
CA PRO A 510 11.07 18.89 12.74
C PRO A 510 12.39 19.47 12.24
N ALA A 511 12.91 20.55 12.82
CA ALA A 511 14.25 21.06 12.51
C ALA A 511 15.39 20.19 13.07
N LYS A 512 15.15 19.52 14.22
CA LYS A 512 16.11 18.65 14.94
C LYS A 512 16.13 17.22 14.41
N PHE A 513 15.10 16.88 13.65
CA PHE A 513 14.86 15.54 13.16
C PHE A 513 15.97 15.11 12.18
N ASN A 514 16.84 14.14 12.55
CA ASN A 514 17.96 13.70 11.69
C ASN A 514 17.41 13.17 10.36
N LEU A 515 18.05 13.69 9.31
CA LEU A 515 17.55 13.95 7.97
C LEU A 515 18.52 13.46 6.88
N ILE A 516 19.57 12.73 7.27
CA ILE A 516 20.68 12.26 6.41
C ILE A 516 20.86 10.75 6.53
N ASP A 517 20.81 10.18 7.73
CA ASP A 517 21.17 8.77 7.93
C ASP A 517 20.67 7.96 9.14
N PRO A 518 19.58 8.27 9.88
CA PRO A 518 19.18 7.43 11.02
C PRO A 518 18.80 5.94 10.63
N VAL A 519 18.35 5.05 11.53
CA VAL A 519 18.26 3.58 11.26
C VAL A 519 16.94 3.02 10.68
N GLU A 520 16.92 1.75 10.24
CA GLU A 520 15.73 0.88 10.08
C GLU A 520 15.45 0.01 11.34
N ARG A 521 14.19 -0.13 11.79
CA ARG A 521 13.71 -1.02 12.88
C ARG A 521 12.30 -1.52 12.62
N ASN A 522 11.93 -2.71 13.07
CA ASN A 522 10.52 -3.12 13.17
C ASN A 522 9.88 -2.72 14.50
N THR A 523 10.65 -2.33 15.51
CA THR A 523 10.15 -2.02 16.86
C THR A 523 10.94 -0.90 17.53
N ILE A 524 10.27 0.01 18.25
CA ILE A 524 10.93 1.11 18.96
C ILE A 524 10.22 1.52 20.26
N GLY A 525 11.00 1.70 21.33
CA GLY A 525 10.56 2.41 22.53
C GLY A 525 10.14 3.85 22.22
N VAL A 526 8.90 4.20 22.59
CA VAL A 526 8.46 5.59 22.74
C VAL A 526 9.07 6.11 24.04
N PRO A 527 9.87 7.19 24.06
CA PRO A 527 10.42 7.67 25.31
C PRO A 527 9.31 8.14 26.25
N SER A 528 9.42 7.77 27.53
CA SER A 528 8.61 8.35 28.61
C SER A 528 8.56 9.87 28.51
N GLY A 529 7.35 10.41 28.64
CA GLY A 529 6.99 11.80 28.41
C GLY A 529 7.53 12.76 29.47
N LEU A 530 8.03 12.24 30.60
CA LEU A 530 8.69 13.02 31.64
C LEU A 530 9.70 14.00 31.04
N ARG A 531 9.50 15.31 31.31
CA ARG A 531 10.46 16.33 30.87
C ARG A 531 11.83 16.01 31.46
N VAL A 532 12.83 15.86 30.62
CA VAL A 532 14.22 16.05 31.04
C VAL A 532 14.36 17.52 31.41
N GLU A 533 14.50 17.80 32.71
CA GLU A 533 14.64 19.17 33.19
C GLU A 533 15.92 19.80 32.64
N THR A 534 15.75 20.83 31.82
CA THR A 534 16.82 21.74 31.39
C THR A 534 16.35 23.13 31.77
N GLY A 535 16.82 23.63 32.92
CA GLY A 535 16.33 24.87 33.51
C GLY A 535 16.63 26.11 32.67
N ALA A 536 15.58 26.74 32.16
CA ALA A 536 15.58 28.13 31.69
C ALA A 536 14.13 28.63 31.62
N SER A 537 13.86 29.79 32.21
CA SER A 537 12.56 30.47 32.18
C SER A 537 12.61 31.70 31.26
N ASP A 538 11.52 31.97 30.54
CA ASP A 538 11.05 33.34 30.30
C ASP A 538 9.55 33.31 29.97
N THR A 539 8.87 34.42 30.24
CA THR A 539 7.44 34.63 29.99
C THR A 539 7.24 35.96 29.25
N ARG A 540 6.32 35.97 28.28
CA ARG A 540 5.58 37.20 27.95
C ARG A 540 4.31 36.96 27.13
N ILE A 541 3.41 37.92 27.29
CA ILE A 541 2.08 38.07 26.70
C ILE A 541 2.17 39.11 25.59
N PHE A 542 1.33 39.07 24.54
CA PHE A 542 0.61 40.25 24.04
C PHE A 542 -0.50 39.90 23.02
N ARG A 543 -1.20 40.94 22.52
CA ARG A 543 -2.58 40.89 21.99
C ARG A 543 -2.68 41.02 20.47
N SER A 544 -3.90 40.78 19.99
CA SER A 544 -4.48 41.08 18.67
C SER A 544 -4.07 42.41 18.02
N PHE A 545 -3.95 42.41 16.69
CA PHE A 545 -4.34 43.53 15.82
C PHE A 545 -4.78 43.02 14.44
N ALA A 546 -5.57 43.83 13.72
CA ALA A 546 -6.00 43.62 12.34
C ALA A 546 -5.95 44.95 11.56
N PRO A 547 -5.80 44.93 10.22
CA PRO A 547 -6.17 46.07 9.38
C PRO A 547 -7.12 45.72 8.22
N ARG A 548 -7.58 46.75 7.48
CA ARG A 548 -8.60 46.71 6.42
C ARG A 548 -8.03 46.85 5.00
N ASN A 549 -8.90 46.70 3.99
CA ASN A 549 -8.65 46.88 2.56
C ASN A 549 -8.24 48.30 2.12
N THR A 550 -7.47 48.41 1.02
CA THR A 550 -7.72 49.34 -0.11
C THR A 550 -7.04 48.87 -1.42
N LYS A 551 -7.20 49.59 -2.55
CA LYS A 551 -6.92 49.13 -3.93
C LYS A 551 -5.89 50.00 -4.70
N ALA A 552 -5.39 49.45 -5.83
CA ALA A 552 -5.32 50.07 -7.18
C ALA A 552 -3.96 50.50 -7.84
N LEU A 553 -3.68 49.83 -8.97
CA LEU A 553 -3.20 50.29 -10.31
C LEU A 553 -1.77 50.87 -10.60
N CYS A 554 -1.09 50.13 -11.50
CA CYS A 554 -0.46 50.53 -12.79
C CYS A 554 0.65 51.59 -12.93
N ARG A 555 1.75 51.19 -13.61
CA ARG A 555 2.25 51.81 -14.87
C ARG A 555 3.17 50.85 -15.67
N ILE A 556 3.56 51.24 -16.89
CA ILE A 556 4.22 50.42 -17.95
C ILE A 556 5.42 51.20 -18.54
N VAL A 557 6.52 50.49 -18.92
CA VAL A 557 7.62 50.89 -19.86
C VAL A 557 8.65 49.72 -19.97
N GLU A 558 9.43 49.47 -21.04
CA GLU A 558 9.11 49.44 -22.49
C GLU A 558 10.22 48.77 -23.36
N SER A 559 10.05 48.83 -24.69
CA SER A 559 10.96 48.61 -25.85
C SER A 559 12.44 48.14 -25.70
N ILE A 560 12.79 47.07 -26.45
CA ILE A 560 13.85 47.05 -27.49
C ILE A 560 13.31 46.27 -28.73
N SER A 561 13.78 46.58 -29.95
CA SER A 561 13.23 46.07 -31.22
C SER A 561 14.26 45.35 -32.12
N CYS A 562 13.82 44.35 -32.88
CA CYS A 562 14.36 44.09 -34.22
C CYS A 562 13.33 43.39 -35.15
N ARG A 563 13.61 43.35 -36.45
CA ARG A 563 12.63 43.15 -37.54
C ARG A 563 12.65 41.75 -38.18
N TYR A 564 11.53 41.32 -38.76
CA TYR A 564 11.41 41.15 -40.22
C TYR A 564 9.93 41.20 -40.66
N LYS A 565 9.64 41.28 -41.97
CA LYS A 565 8.32 41.62 -42.53
C LYS A 565 7.79 40.55 -43.51
N ILE A 566 6.46 40.49 -43.65
CA ILE A 566 5.66 39.52 -44.44
C ILE A 566 5.60 39.93 -45.93
N LEU A 567 5.49 38.92 -46.83
CA LEU A 567 4.74 38.82 -48.11
C LEU A 567 5.00 37.38 -48.67
N GLU A 568 4.15 36.68 -49.45
CA GLU A 568 2.90 37.04 -50.14
C GLU A 568 1.90 35.84 -50.30
N HIS A 569 0.81 36.10 -51.02
CA HIS A 569 -0.38 35.33 -51.44
C HIS A 569 -0.16 34.09 -52.37
N VAL A 570 -1.17 33.33 -52.85
CA VAL A 570 -2.49 32.82 -52.33
C VAL A 570 -3.16 31.88 -53.38
N TYR A 571 -4.30 31.27 -53.04
CA TYR A 571 -5.29 30.56 -53.89
C TYR A 571 -4.97 29.17 -54.46
N ALA A 572 -6.02 28.53 -54.98
CA ALA A 572 -6.14 27.08 -55.13
C ALA A 572 -7.26 26.67 -56.12
N GLY A 573 -7.24 25.40 -56.56
CA GLY A 573 -8.39 24.66 -57.08
C GLY A 573 -8.57 24.64 -58.61
N ILE A 574 -8.97 23.46 -59.11
CA ILE A 574 -9.89 23.22 -60.25
C ILE A 574 -10.26 21.72 -60.23
N GLU A 575 -11.38 21.34 -60.86
CA GLU A 575 -12.12 20.09 -60.60
C GLU A 575 -12.57 19.40 -61.92
N THR A 576 -13.04 18.15 -61.84
CA THR A 576 -13.70 17.33 -62.90
C THR A 576 -12.78 16.76 -64.02
N GLY A 577 -13.26 15.75 -64.79
CA GLY A 577 -12.41 14.96 -65.72
C GLY A 577 -13.16 14.00 -66.67
N ILE A 578 -13.31 12.71 -66.29
CA ILE A 578 -14.21 11.68 -66.87
C ILE A 578 -13.84 11.00 -68.23
N TRP A 579 -14.10 9.66 -68.28
CA TRP A 579 -14.35 8.73 -69.43
C TRP A 579 -13.25 8.06 -70.32
N VAL A 580 -13.49 6.73 -70.53
CA VAL A 580 -13.26 5.86 -71.73
C VAL A 580 -11.92 5.08 -71.92
N TRP A 581 -12.06 3.86 -72.50
CA TRP A 581 -11.04 2.84 -72.83
C TRP A 581 -10.45 3.01 -74.25
N GLY A 582 -9.24 2.45 -74.53
CA GLY A 582 -8.68 2.40 -75.90
C GLY A 582 -7.41 1.54 -76.09
N GLN A 583 -7.56 0.38 -76.71
CA GLN A 583 -6.65 -0.79 -76.79
C GLN A 583 -5.42 -0.68 -77.76
N VAL A 584 -4.37 -1.48 -77.49
CA VAL A 584 -3.28 -1.99 -78.40
C VAL A 584 -2.33 -1.02 -79.15
N ARG A 585 -1.04 -1.03 -78.78
CA ARG A 585 0.11 -1.59 -79.56
C ARG A 585 1.42 -1.39 -78.79
N GLY A 586 2.43 -2.23 -79.03
CA GLY A 586 3.71 -2.13 -78.34
C GLY A 586 4.89 -2.49 -79.24
N ARG A 587 6.08 -1.98 -78.87
CA ARG A 587 7.36 -2.56 -79.27
C ARG A 587 8.48 -2.17 -78.29
N GLU A 588 9.39 -3.11 -78.08
CA GLU A 588 10.79 -3.00 -77.64
C GLU A 588 11.28 -1.68 -76.99
N MET A 589 11.65 -1.72 -75.70
CA MET A 589 12.91 -1.11 -75.20
C MET A 589 13.26 -1.55 -73.76
N GLY A 590 14.56 -1.81 -73.52
CA GLY A 590 15.21 -1.68 -72.20
C GLY A 590 14.94 -2.75 -71.13
N ALA A 591 15.86 -3.74 -71.01
CA ALA A 591 15.93 -4.66 -69.87
C ALA A 591 16.08 -3.94 -68.51
N SER A 592 16.56 -2.69 -68.50
CA SER A 592 16.66 -1.82 -67.33
C SER A 592 15.32 -1.53 -66.64
N VAL A 593 14.19 -1.55 -67.39
CA VAL A 593 12.86 -1.27 -66.82
C VAL A 593 12.33 -2.46 -66.04
N LEU A 594 12.59 -3.70 -66.48
CA LEU A 594 12.23 -4.91 -65.75
C LEU A 594 13.01 -5.05 -64.44
N ALA A 595 14.31 -4.68 -64.44
CA ALA A 595 15.10 -4.61 -63.21
C ALA A 595 14.52 -3.59 -62.21
N LEU A 596 14.15 -2.38 -62.69
CA LEU A 596 13.50 -1.35 -61.87
C LEU A 596 12.12 -1.77 -61.36
N ALA A 597 11.34 -2.48 -62.18
CA ALA A 597 10.04 -3.01 -61.76
C ALA A 597 10.20 -4.11 -60.68
N PHE A 598 11.17 -5.01 -60.81
CA PHE A 598 11.43 -6.03 -59.79
C PHE A 598 12.00 -5.44 -58.49
N THR A 599 12.84 -4.39 -58.56
CA THR A 599 13.28 -3.68 -57.35
C THR A 599 12.15 -2.88 -56.71
N LEU A 600 11.26 -2.24 -57.48
CA LEU A 600 10.06 -1.62 -56.89
C LEU A 600 9.12 -2.65 -56.27
N TYR A 601 8.85 -3.78 -56.94
CA TYR A 601 7.96 -4.81 -56.40
C TYR A 601 8.52 -5.46 -55.14
N THR A 602 9.84 -5.66 -55.06
CA THR A 602 10.50 -6.13 -53.83
C THR A 602 10.56 -5.04 -52.74
N LEU A 603 10.84 -3.77 -53.05
CA LEU A 603 10.77 -2.69 -52.06
C LEU A 603 9.33 -2.41 -51.56
N VAL A 604 8.29 -2.70 -52.36
CA VAL A 604 6.87 -2.58 -51.96
C VAL A 604 6.40 -3.78 -51.15
N LEU A 605 7.02 -4.96 -51.28
CA LEU A 605 6.76 -6.14 -50.44
C LEU A 605 7.64 -6.21 -49.17
N LEU A 606 8.77 -5.50 -49.13
CA LEU A 606 9.65 -5.45 -47.96
C LEU A 606 9.09 -4.74 -46.69
N PRO A 607 8.00 -3.94 -46.71
CA PRO A 607 7.33 -3.52 -45.47
C PRO A 607 6.70 -4.71 -44.72
N GLU A 608 6.18 -5.72 -45.42
CA GLU A 608 5.41 -6.82 -44.79
C GLU A 608 6.30 -7.91 -44.18
N LEU A 609 7.58 -7.99 -44.57
CA LEU A 609 8.58 -8.82 -43.90
C LEU A 609 9.44 -8.03 -42.88
N ALA A 610 9.48 -6.69 -42.97
CA ALA A 610 10.03 -5.85 -41.92
C ALA A 610 9.05 -5.67 -40.74
N VAL A 611 7.74 -5.68 -41.00
CA VAL A 611 6.69 -5.82 -39.97
C VAL A 611 6.32 -7.30 -39.82
N ALA A 612 7.32 -8.08 -39.40
CA ALA A 612 7.06 -9.28 -38.61
C ALA A 612 6.37 -8.83 -37.30
N ASN A 613 5.05 -8.65 -37.37
CA ASN A 613 4.19 -8.34 -36.23
C ASN A 613 4.50 -9.36 -35.13
N GLN A 614 5.18 -8.92 -34.07
CA GLN A 614 5.42 -9.77 -32.91
C GLN A 614 4.07 -9.97 -32.20
N ALA A 615 3.35 -10.98 -32.67
CA ALA A 615 1.98 -11.26 -32.28
C ALA A 615 1.84 -11.24 -30.77
N GLY A 616 0.93 -10.40 -30.28
CA GLY A 616 0.66 -10.31 -28.86
C GLY A 616 0.25 -11.68 -28.33
N ILE A 617 0.93 -12.13 -27.29
CA ILE A 617 0.77 -13.51 -26.82
C ILE A 617 -0.54 -13.62 -26.05
N THR A 618 -1.25 -14.74 -26.21
CA THR A 618 -2.48 -14.95 -25.43
C THR A 618 -2.11 -15.18 -23.96
N ARG A 619 -2.61 -14.31 -23.09
CA ARG A 619 -2.48 -14.39 -21.63
C ARG A 619 -3.68 -15.12 -21.06
N HIS A 620 -3.47 -16.32 -20.54
CA HIS A 620 -4.51 -17.10 -19.89
C HIS A 620 -4.51 -16.87 -18.37
N TYR A 621 -5.67 -16.52 -17.84
CA TYR A 621 -5.94 -16.45 -16.41
C TYR A 621 -7.17 -17.29 -16.08
N LYS A 622 -7.19 -17.91 -14.90
CA LYS A 622 -8.38 -18.53 -14.30
C LYS A 622 -8.65 -17.82 -12.98
N PHE A 623 -9.87 -17.34 -12.79
CA PHE A 623 -10.32 -16.61 -11.61
C PHE A 623 -11.42 -17.44 -10.93
N ASP A 624 -11.05 -18.21 -9.92
CA ASP A 624 -12.00 -18.91 -9.04
C ASP A 624 -12.50 -17.92 -7.98
N ILE A 625 -13.80 -17.64 -8.01
CA ILE A 625 -14.46 -16.72 -7.09
C ILE A 625 -15.11 -17.52 -5.96
N LYS A 626 -14.67 -17.36 -4.70
CA LYS A 626 -15.07 -18.21 -3.55
C LYS A 626 -15.41 -17.40 -2.30
N LEU A 627 -16.08 -18.05 -1.33
CA LEU A 627 -16.28 -17.63 0.07
C LEU A 627 -15.12 -18.11 0.97
N TYR A 628 -14.58 -17.16 1.75
CA TYR A 628 -13.09 -17.02 2.14
C TYR A 628 -13.33 -16.59 3.71
N ASN A 629 -12.36 -16.54 4.65
CA ASN A 629 -12.29 -15.48 5.68
C ASN A 629 -10.94 -14.65 5.62
N VAL A 630 -10.81 -13.31 5.38
CA VAL A 630 -9.49 -12.55 5.26
C VAL A 630 -9.29 -11.08 5.79
N THR A 631 -9.34 -10.84 7.08
CA THR A 631 -9.51 -9.53 7.78
C THR A 631 -8.51 -8.43 7.69
N ARG A 632 -8.91 -7.31 8.27
CA ARG A 632 -8.05 -6.45 9.07
C ARG A 632 -8.84 -5.96 10.31
N LEU A 633 -8.37 -4.89 10.94
CA LEU A 633 -9.19 -3.87 11.58
C LEU A 633 -9.88 -4.09 12.94
N CYS A 634 -9.60 -5.18 13.62
CA CYS A 634 -10.26 -5.54 14.87
C CYS A 634 -11.47 -6.52 14.78
N HIS A 635 -11.97 -7.05 13.62
CA HIS A 635 -12.95 -8.21 13.56
C HIS A 635 -13.02 -9.07 12.24
N THR A 636 -14.04 -9.92 11.89
CA THR A 636 -14.10 -10.95 10.75
C THR A 636 -15.36 -11.08 9.87
N ARG A 637 -15.20 -11.52 8.59
CA ARG A 637 -16.24 -11.76 7.54
C ARG A 637 -16.09 -13.01 6.60
N SER A 638 -16.97 -13.24 5.58
CA SER A 638 -16.73 -14.04 4.31
C SER A 638 -17.16 -13.41 2.92
N ILE A 639 -16.30 -13.22 1.86
CA ILE A 639 -16.58 -12.42 0.58
C ILE A 639 -16.63 -13.34 -0.62
N VAL A 640 -17.17 -12.81 -1.71
CA VAL A 640 -16.80 -13.05 -3.11
C VAL A 640 -15.33 -12.66 -3.42
N ALA A 641 -14.34 -13.57 -3.49
CA ALA A 641 -12.92 -13.21 -3.78
C ALA A 641 -12.27 -14.09 -4.85
N VAL A 642 -11.32 -13.51 -5.59
CA VAL A 642 -10.59 -14.19 -6.67
C VAL A 642 -9.30 -14.85 -6.15
N ASN A 643 -9.15 -16.16 -6.36
CA ASN A 643 -7.88 -16.91 -6.25
C ASN A 643 -7.10 -16.75 -4.92
N GLY A 644 -7.76 -16.35 -3.84
CA GLY A 644 -7.07 -16.09 -2.58
C GLY A 644 -6.20 -14.86 -2.62
N GLN A 645 -6.66 -13.78 -3.27
CA GLN A 645 -6.06 -12.46 -3.24
C GLN A 645 -7.11 -11.32 -3.14
N PHE A 646 -6.80 -10.30 -2.33
CA PHE A 646 -7.34 -8.93 -2.34
C PHE A 646 -6.15 -7.99 -2.11
N PRO A 647 -5.97 -7.00 -2.98
CA PRO A 647 -6.48 -6.95 -4.34
C PRO A 647 -6.13 -8.26 -5.04
N GLY A 648 -7.07 -8.74 -5.84
CA GLY A 648 -6.97 -9.96 -6.60
C GLY A 648 -5.75 -9.97 -7.53
N PRO A 649 -5.50 -11.12 -8.17
CA PRO A 649 -4.31 -11.34 -8.98
C PRO A 649 -4.08 -10.24 -10.02
N ARG A 650 -2.83 -9.80 -10.09
CA ARG A 650 -2.34 -8.87 -11.11
C ARG A 650 -2.40 -9.52 -12.50
N ILE A 651 -3.07 -8.84 -13.43
CA ILE A 651 -2.94 -9.13 -14.86
C ILE A 651 -1.71 -8.40 -15.40
N ILE A 652 -0.93 -9.09 -16.24
CA ILE A 652 0.28 -8.57 -16.89
C ILE A 652 0.21 -8.89 -18.37
N ALA A 653 0.03 -7.85 -19.17
CA ALA A 653 -0.05 -7.88 -20.62
C ALA A 653 0.97 -6.89 -21.22
N ARG A 654 1.19 -6.99 -22.52
CA ARG A 654 1.74 -5.91 -23.36
C ARG A 654 0.63 -5.31 -24.21
N GLU A 655 0.83 -4.09 -24.68
CA GLU A 655 0.04 -3.55 -25.79
C GLU A 655 0.07 -4.54 -26.96
N GLY A 656 -1.11 -4.95 -27.44
CA GLY A 656 -1.31 -5.98 -28.47
C GLY A 656 -1.54 -7.40 -27.95
N ASP A 657 -1.22 -7.73 -26.68
CA ASP A 657 -1.53 -9.05 -26.12
C ASP A 657 -3.05 -9.28 -26.05
N ARG A 658 -3.48 -10.51 -26.35
CA ARG A 658 -4.86 -10.98 -26.11
C ARG A 658 -4.96 -11.50 -24.68
N VAL A 659 -5.96 -11.06 -23.93
CA VAL A 659 -6.21 -11.50 -22.56
C VAL A 659 -7.46 -12.39 -22.53
N VAL A 660 -7.32 -13.56 -21.92
CA VAL A 660 -8.40 -14.55 -21.75
C VAL A 660 -8.51 -14.89 -20.27
N VAL A 661 -9.60 -14.48 -19.62
CA VAL A 661 -9.87 -14.74 -18.21
C VAL A 661 -11.10 -15.63 -18.07
N LYS A 662 -10.88 -16.90 -17.68
CA LYS A 662 -11.94 -17.83 -17.31
C LYS A 662 -12.37 -17.56 -15.87
N VAL A 663 -13.51 -16.92 -15.69
CA VAL A 663 -14.11 -16.66 -14.37
C VAL A 663 -15.03 -17.83 -14.02
N VAL A 664 -14.88 -18.36 -12.80
CA VAL A 664 -15.73 -19.45 -12.27
C VAL A 664 -16.32 -18.98 -10.95
N ASN A 665 -17.66 -18.92 -10.87
CA ASN A 665 -18.34 -18.48 -9.67
C ASN A 665 -18.66 -19.67 -8.75
N HIS A 666 -18.11 -19.67 -7.54
CA HIS A 666 -18.38 -20.67 -6.48
C HIS A 666 -19.07 -20.04 -5.25
N VAL A 667 -19.55 -18.79 -5.33
CA VAL A 667 -20.29 -18.12 -4.25
C VAL A 667 -21.78 -18.03 -4.57
N GLN A 668 -22.60 -17.80 -3.55
CA GLN A 668 -24.05 -17.61 -3.70
C GLN A 668 -24.42 -16.26 -4.34
N ASN A 669 -23.53 -15.27 -4.28
CA ASN A 669 -23.75 -13.98 -4.93
C ASN A 669 -23.63 -14.14 -6.46
N ASN A 670 -24.49 -13.43 -7.19
CA ASN A 670 -24.30 -13.16 -8.61
C ASN A 670 -23.05 -12.29 -8.82
N VAL A 671 -22.21 -12.61 -9.81
CA VAL A 671 -20.94 -11.88 -10.06
C VAL A 671 -20.76 -11.55 -11.54
N THR A 672 -20.23 -10.36 -11.83
CA THR A 672 -19.59 -10.02 -13.12
C THR A 672 -18.26 -9.33 -12.84
N LEU A 673 -17.33 -9.34 -13.80
CA LEU A 673 -16.07 -8.58 -13.73
C LEU A 673 -15.95 -7.61 -14.91
N HIS A 674 -15.59 -6.36 -14.61
CA HIS A 674 -15.23 -5.34 -15.57
C HIS A 674 -13.72 -5.09 -15.59
N TRP A 675 -13.22 -4.71 -16.75
CA TRP A 675 -11.80 -4.48 -17.03
C TRP A 675 -11.58 -2.97 -17.18
N HIS A 676 -11.66 -2.26 -16.06
CA HIS A 676 -11.74 -0.80 -15.98
C HIS A 676 -10.83 -0.06 -16.95
N GLY A 677 -11.45 0.76 -17.80
CA GLY A 677 -10.78 1.57 -18.80
C GLY A 677 -10.24 0.81 -20.02
N ILE A 678 -10.33 -0.53 -20.10
CA ILE A 678 -10.02 -1.25 -21.34
C ILE A 678 -11.06 -0.83 -22.39
N ARG A 679 -10.60 -0.42 -23.58
CA ARG A 679 -11.52 0.10 -24.62
C ARG A 679 -12.50 -0.92 -25.19
N GLN A 680 -12.29 -2.23 -24.97
CA GLN A 680 -13.20 -3.30 -25.43
C GLN A 680 -13.58 -3.20 -26.93
N LEU A 681 -12.63 -2.78 -27.79
CA LEU A 681 -12.86 -2.62 -29.23
C LEU A 681 -13.30 -3.96 -29.83
N GLN A 682 -14.54 -4.03 -30.32
CA GLN A 682 -15.20 -5.26 -30.79
C GLN A 682 -15.35 -6.37 -29.72
N SER A 683 -15.20 -6.06 -28.43
CA SER A 683 -15.33 -7.02 -27.32
C SER A 683 -16.25 -6.53 -26.20
N GLY A 684 -17.27 -5.72 -26.52
CA GLY A 684 -18.24 -5.19 -25.55
C GLY A 684 -18.96 -6.23 -24.69
N TRP A 685 -19.14 -7.46 -25.18
CA TRP A 685 -19.66 -8.60 -24.39
C TRP A 685 -18.74 -9.01 -23.23
N ALA A 686 -17.45 -8.71 -23.33
CA ALA A 686 -16.46 -8.91 -22.27
C ALA A 686 -16.31 -7.67 -21.37
N ASP A 687 -17.15 -6.64 -21.52
CA ASP A 687 -17.02 -5.40 -20.75
C ASP A 687 -17.40 -5.57 -19.27
N GLY A 688 -18.47 -6.30 -18.93
CA GLY A 688 -18.76 -6.70 -17.55
C GLY A 688 -19.86 -6.02 -16.72
N PRO A 689 -20.30 -4.75 -16.91
CA PRO A 689 -21.36 -4.16 -16.08
C PRO A 689 -22.67 -4.96 -16.17
N ALA A 690 -23.13 -5.45 -15.02
CA ALA A 690 -24.30 -6.32 -14.92
C ALA A 690 -25.58 -5.61 -15.36
N TYR A 691 -26.38 -6.31 -16.15
CA TYR A 691 -27.56 -5.80 -16.83
C TYR A 691 -27.31 -4.61 -17.78
N VAL A 692 -26.04 -4.30 -18.10
CA VAL A 692 -25.67 -3.36 -19.16
C VAL A 692 -25.04 -4.11 -20.33
N THR A 693 -23.95 -4.85 -20.15
CA THR A 693 -23.33 -5.62 -21.25
C THR A 693 -23.50 -7.13 -21.16
N GLN A 694 -23.81 -7.65 -19.98
CA GLN A 694 -24.14 -9.05 -19.74
C GLN A 694 -25.10 -9.20 -18.56
N CYS A 695 -25.79 -10.33 -18.46
CA CYS A 695 -26.38 -10.75 -17.18
C CYS A 695 -25.31 -11.42 -16.28
N PRO A 696 -25.59 -11.62 -14.98
CA PRO A 696 -24.57 -12.06 -14.02
C PRO A 696 -24.18 -13.54 -14.16
N ILE A 697 -22.93 -13.86 -13.84
CA ILE A 697 -22.46 -15.24 -13.68
C ILE A 697 -23.04 -15.78 -12.37
N GLN A 698 -23.96 -16.72 -12.44
CA GLN A 698 -24.63 -17.29 -11.25
C GLN A 698 -23.74 -18.35 -10.55
N THR A 699 -24.14 -18.78 -9.36
CA THR A 699 -23.48 -19.86 -8.59
C THR A 699 -23.22 -21.10 -9.45
N GLY A 700 -21.98 -21.60 -9.45
CA GLY A 700 -21.55 -22.76 -10.22
C GLY A 700 -21.29 -22.50 -11.71
N GLN A 701 -21.67 -21.34 -12.24
CA GLN A 701 -21.46 -20.99 -13.65
C GLN A 701 -20.03 -20.47 -13.93
N THR A 702 -19.75 -20.28 -15.21
CA THR A 702 -18.45 -19.88 -15.74
C THR A 702 -18.67 -18.96 -16.93
N TYR A 703 -17.80 -17.95 -17.10
CA TYR A 703 -17.76 -17.12 -18.30
C TYR A 703 -16.31 -16.79 -18.69
N VAL A 704 -16.02 -16.74 -19.99
CA VAL A 704 -14.69 -16.47 -20.54
C VAL A 704 -14.62 -15.07 -21.15
N TYR A 705 -14.09 -14.12 -20.38
CA TYR A 705 -13.75 -12.79 -20.86
C TYR A 705 -12.55 -12.89 -21.82
N ASN A 706 -12.70 -12.42 -23.05
CA ASN A 706 -11.71 -12.54 -24.14
C ASN A 706 -11.63 -11.22 -24.93
N PHE A 707 -10.52 -10.50 -24.82
CA PHE A 707 -10.31 -9.19 -25.45
C PHE A 707 -8.83 -8.94 -25.80
N THR A 708 -8.56 -7.95 -26.65
CA THR A 708 -7.20 -7.57 -27.08
C THR A 708 -6.91 -6.13 -26.66
N ILE A 709 -5.73 -5.88 -26.08
CA ILE A 709 -5.38 -4.56 -25.55
C ILE A 709 -4.78 -3.68 -26.66
N THR A 710 -5.60 -2.82 -27.25
CA THR A 710 -5.23 -2.03 -28.44
C THR A 710 -4.98 -0.57 -28.10
N GLY A 711 -3.77 -0.06 -28.38
CA GLY A 711 -3.40 1.37 -28.25
C GLY A 711 -3.18 1.87 -26.81
N GLN A 712 -3.50 1.07 -25.80
CA GLN A 712 -3.33 1.40 -24.39
C GLN A 712 -2.03 0.82 -23.84
N ARG A 713 -1.34 1.56 -22.97
CA ARG A 713 -0.10 1.13 -22.30
C ARG A 713 0.11 1.95 -21.05
N GLY A 714 0.47 1.33 -19.93
CA GLY A 714 0.41 1.98 -18.62
C GLY A 714 -0.30 1.10 -17.61
N THR A 715 -1.27 1.65 -16.88
CA THR A 715 -1.94 0.99 -15.74
C THR A 715 -3.44 1.14 -15.84
N LEU A 716 -4.14 0.04 -15.64
CA LEU A 716 -5.59 -0.04 -15.46
C LEU A 716 -5.88 -0.99 -14.28
N PHE A 717 -7.14 -1.31 -14.02
CA PHE A 717 -7.51 -2.33 -13.04
C PHE A 717 -8.72 -3.12 -13.52
N TRP A 718 -9.03 -4.23 -12.86
CA TRP A 718 -10.26 -4.97 -13.04
C TRP A 718 -11.01 -4.98 -11.71
N HIS A 719 -12.34 -5.00 -11.76
CA HIS A 719 -13.18 -5.04 -10.55
C HIS A 719 -14.52 -5.73 -10.82
N ALA A 720 -15.24 -6.18 -9.78
CA ALA A 720 -16.62 -6.63 -9.96
C ALA A 720 -17.50 -5.46 -10.44
N HIS A 721 -18.52 -5.75 -11.24
CA HIS A 721 -19.42 -4.71 -11.75
C HIS A 721 -20.89 -5.10 -11.56
N ILE A 722 -21.17 -5.49 -10.32
CA ILE A 722 -22.51 -5.75 -9.76
C ILE A 722 -22.47 -5.48 -8.26
N SER A 723 -23.43 -4.67 -7.78
CA SER A 723 -23.58 -4.30 -6.38
C SER A 723 -22.27 -3.78 -5.74
N TRP A 724 -22.12 -3.89 -4.42
CA TRP A 724 -20.95 -3.38 -3.70
C TRP A 724 -19.78 -4.38 -3.63
N LEU A 725 -19.90 -5.57 -4.25
CA LEU A 725 -18.84 -6.58 -4.36
C LEU A 725 -17.47 -6.03 -4.84
N ARG A 726 -17.48 -4.94 -5.62
CA ARG A 726 -16.26 -4.26 -6.07
C ARG A 726 -15.47 -3.57 -4.96
N VAL A 727 -15.98 -3.51 -3.73
CA VAL A 727 -15.22 -3.15 -2.51
C VAL A 727 -13.99 -4.04 -2.33
N THR A 728 -14.07 -5.27 -2.86
CA THR A 728 -13.12 -6.34 -2.56
C THR A 728 -12.76 -7.22 -3.75
N VAL A 729 -13.65 -7.38 -4.71
CA VAL A 729 -13.35 -8.01 -6.00
C VAL A 729 -12.71 -6.93 -6.89
N TYR A 730 -11.40 -6.70 -6.75
CA TYR A 730 -10.63 -5.93 -7.74
C TYR A 730 -9.15 -6.30 -7.72
N GLY A 731 -8.43 -6.06 -8.83
CA GLY A 731 -6.99 -6.27 -8.95
C GLY A 731 -6.37 -5.47 -10.09
N PRO A 732 -5.03 -5.30 -10.13
CA PRO A 732 -4.38 -4.39 -11.08
C PRO A 732 -4.19 -5.03 -12.47
N ILE A 733 -4.39 -4.25 -13.53
CA ILE A 733 -3.98 -4.58 -14.89
C ILE A 733 -2.73 -3.74 -15.21
N VAL A 734 -1.60 -4.38 -15.45
CA VAL A 734 -0.39 -3.68 -15.93
C VAL A 734 -0.16 -4.01 -17.40
N ILE A 735 -0.20 -2.96 -18.22
CA ILE A 735 0.02 -3.02 -19.66
C ILE A 735 1.41 -2.45 -19.94
N LEU A 736 2.35 -3.33 -20.25
CA LEU A 736 3.70 -2.96 -20.64
C LEU A 736 3.71 -2.48 -22.12
N PRO A 737 4.69 -1.67 -22.56
CA PRO A 737 4.85 -1.32 -23.97
C PRO A 737 4.96 -2.55 -24.88
N LYS A 738 4.78 -2.39 -26.20
CA LYS A 738 5.07 -3.46 -27.18
C LYS A 738 6.52 -3.96 -27.02
N ARG A 739 6.78 -5.21 -27.39
CA ARG A 739 8.17 -5.73 -27.40
C ARG A 739 9.06 -4.83 -28.27
N HIS A 740 10.30 -4.63 -27.85
CA HIS A 740 11.27 -3.72 -28.46
C HIS A 740 10.88 -2.22 -28.51
N THR A 741 9.77 -1.81 -27.88
CA THR A 741 9.48 -0.39 -27.63
C THR A 741 9.81 -0.02 -26.18
N THR A 742 10.43 1.14 -25.99
CA THR A 742 10.76 1.69 -24.66
C THR A 742 9.64 2.58 -24.14
N TYR A 743 9.70 2.90 -22.85
CA TYR A 743 8.94 4.03 -22.30
C TYR A 743 9.41 5.37 -22.95
N PRO A 744 8.55 6.40 -23.03
CA PRO A 744 8.93 7.77 -23.44
C PRO A 744 9.68 8.54 -22.34
N PHE A 745 10.10 7.84 -21.30
CA PHE A 745 10.89 8.32 -20.16
C PHE A 745 11.90 7.22 -19.80
N PRO A 746 13.02 7.54 -19.10
CA PRO A 746 14.03 6.56 -18.73
C PRO A 746 13.46 5.35 -17.99
N GLU A 747 13.91 4.14 -18.34
CA GLU A 747 13.34 2.89 -17.81
C GLU A 747 13.42 2.84 -16.27
N PRO A 748 12.30 2.60 -15.57
CA PRO A 748 12.26 2.61 -14.12
C PRO A 748 12.99 1.38 -13.54
N HIS A 749 13.75 1.57 -12.46
CA HIS A 749 14.49 0.49 -11.80
C HIS A 749 13.56 -0.59 -11.23
N LYS A 750 12.35 -0.21 -10.79
CA LYS A 750 11.22 -1.14 -10.59
C LYS A 750 9.89 -0.45 -10.88
N GLU A 751 8.88 -1.26 -11.19
CA GLU A 751 7.48 -0.86 -11.22
C GLU A 751 6.72 -1.51 -10.07
N VAL A 752 5.79 -0.79 -9.44
CA VAL A 752 4.96 -1.35 -8.36
C VAL A 752 3.49 -0.94 -8.53
N PRO A 753 2.49 -1.87 -8.44
CA PRO A 753 1.06 -1.58 -8.50
C PRO A 753 0.52 -0.94 -7.21
N ILE A 754 -0.18 0.19 -7.34
CA ILE A 754 -0.50 1.09 -6.24
C ILE A 754 -2.01 1.35 -6.16
N ILE A 755 -2.76 0.45 -5.52
CA ILE A 755 -4.21 0.48 -5.49
C ILE A 755 -4.75 1.07 -4.19
N PHE A 756 -5.67 1.99 -4.34
CA PHE A 756 -6.52 2.53 -3.30
C PHE A 756 -7.83 1.74 -3.33
N GLY A 757 -8.38 1.37 -2.18
CA GLY A 757 -9.67 0.70 -2.09
C GLY A 757 -10.52 1.29 -1.00
N GLU A 758 -11.54 0.57 -0.55
CA GLU A 758 -12.29 0.90 0.65
C GLU A 758 -12.54 -0.28 1.56
N TRP A 759 -12.92 0.06 2.79
CA TRP A 759 -13.37 -0.94 3.71
C TRP A 759 -14.63 -0.57 4.49
N PHE A 760 -15.50 -1.57 4.67
CA PHE A 760 -16.74 -1.51 5.44
C PHE A 760 -16.83 -2.68 6.43
N ASN A 761 -17.08 -2.37 7.70
CA ASN A 761 -17.51 -3.30 8.76
C ASN A 761 -18.90 -3.85 8.45
N ALA A 762 -19.02 -4.66 7.41
CA ALA A 762 -20.33 -4.92 6.85
C ALA A 762 -20.33 -6.23 6.09
N ASP A 763 -21.47 -6.85 5.86
CA ASP A 763 -21.64 -7.22 4.46
C ASP A 763 -21.92 -5.91 3.71
N PRO A 764 -21.09 -5.46 2.76
CA PRO A 764 -21.36 -4.27 1.97
C PRO A 764 -22.67 -4.41 1.20
N GLU A 765 -23.01 -5.65 0.83
CA GLU A 765 -24.33 -5.99 0.29
C GLU A 765 -25.45 -5.73 1.30
N ALA A 766 -25.23 -6.00 2.60
CA ALA A 766 -26.20 -5.65 3.65
C ALA A 766 -26.24 -4.14 3.96
N ILE A 767 -25.11 -3.41 3.92
CA ILE A 767 -25.16 -1.94 4.02
C ILE A 767 -25.99 -1.36 2.89
N ILE A 768 -25.71 -1.71 1.63
CA ILE A 768 -26.41 -1.08 0.51
C ILE A 768 -27.86 -1.54 0.44
N THR A 769 -28.16 -2.80 0.78
CA THR A 769 -29.53 -3.28 0.97
C THR A 769 -30.27 -2.46 2.04
N GLN A 770 -29.67 -2.26 3.22
CA GLN A 770 -30.25 -1.46 4.30
C GLN A 770 -30.47 0.00 3.86
N ALA A 771 -29.47 0.62 3.22
CA ALA A 771 -29.51 2.02 2.79
C ALA A 771 -30.61 2.25 1.73
N LEU A 772 -30.74 1.36 0.74
CA LEU A 772 -31.81 1.44 -0.27
C LEU A 772 -33.19 1.13 0.34
N GLN A 773 -33.28 0.25 1.35
CA GLN A 773 -34.51 -0.03 2.07
C GLN A 773 -34.98 1.16 2.91
N THR A 774 -34.13 1.75 3.76
CA THR A 774 -34.51 2.91 4.60
C THR A 774 -34.54 4.22 3.83
N GLY A 775 -33.78 4.32 2.73
CA GLY A 775 -33.55 5.55 1.99
C GLY A 775 -32.50 6.49 2.60
N ALA A 776 -31.71 6.00 3.56
CA ALA A 776 -30.64 6.76 4.20
C ALA A 776 -29.38 6.89 3.32
N GLY A 777 -28.44 7.72 3.79
CA GLY A 777 -27.02 7.46 3.54
C GLY A 777 -26.67 6.02 3.95
N PRO A 778 -25.88 5.27 3.17
CA PRO A 778 -25.29 4.05 3.70
C PRO A 778 -24.45 4.39 4.92
N ASN A 779 -24.25 3.42 5.82
CA ASN A 779 -23.09 3.50 6.71
C ASN A 779 -21.88 3.76 5.83
N VAL A 780 -21.09 4.76 6.22
CA VAL A 780 -19.86 5.14 5.52
C VAL A 780 -19.03 3.91 5.20
N SER A 781 -18.12 4.01 4.22
CA SER A 781 -16.94 3.18 4.37
C SER A 781 -16.41 3.50 5.75
N ASP A 782 -16.04 2.48 6.48
CA ASP A 782 -15.30 2.79 7.67
C ASP A 782 -13.91 3.37 7.24
N ALA A 783 -13.49 3.32 5.94
CA ALA A 783 -12.09 3.28 5.48
C ALA A 783 -11.74 3.37 3.98
N TYR A 784 -10.45 3.64 3.65
CA TYR A 784 -9.78 3.47 2.33
C TYR A 784 -8.53 2.53 2.34
N THR A 785 -8.25 1.61 1.37
CA THR A 785 -7.28 0.43 1.50
C THR A 785 -6.00 0.33 0.62
N ILE A 786 -4.89 -0.25 1.19
CA ILE A 786 -3.46 -0.04 0.80
C ILE A 786 -3.00 -1.23 -0.02
N ASN A 787 -3.50 -1.39 -1.25
CA ASN A 787 -3.70 -2.71 -1.84
C ASN A 787 -4.37 -3.60 -0.78
N GLY A 788 -5.58 -3.25 -0.34
CA GLY A 788 -6.29 -4.06 0.64
C GLY A 788 -5.51 -4.24 1.95
N LEU A 789 -4.66 -3.30 2.35
CA LEU A 789 -3.93 -3.37 3.62
C LEU A 789 -4.15 -2.02 4.39
N PRO A 790 -3.89 -1.91 5.70
CA PRO A 790 -4.30 -0.74 6.47
C PRO A 790 -3.33 -0.14 7.53
N GLY A 791 -2.04 -0.48 7.65
CA GLY A 791 -0.94 0.20 8.43
C GLY A 791 -1.19 1.08 9.68
N PRO A 792 -0.38 2.13 10.04
CA PRO A 792 -0.36 2.73 11.39
C PRO A 792 -0.70 4.24 11.47
N LEU A 793 -1.89 4.66 11.05
CA LEU A 793 -2.40 6.03 11.24
C LEU A 793 -3.65 6.17 12.11
N TYR A 794 -4.29 5.07 12.49
CA TYR A 794 -5.36 5.04 13.48
C TYR A 794 -5.16 3.83 14.51
N ASN A 795 -6.05 2.85 14.84
CA ASN A 795 -5.70 1.59 15.64
C ASN A 795 -5.40 0.29 14.83
N CYS A 796 -5.21 -0.89 15.45
CA CYS A 796 -5.22 -2.31 14.93
C CYS A 796 -4.83 -2.73 13.48
N SER A 797 -4.17 -1.91 12.67
CA SER A 797 -3.63 -2.41 11.40
C SER A 797 -2.25 -1.91 11.09
N ALA A 798 -1.58 -1.36 12.12
CA ALA A 798 -0.18 -0.98 12.12
C ALA A 798 0.69 -2.07 11.46
N ASN A 799 0.40 -3.30 11.87
CA ASN A 799 0.97 -4.55 11.46
C ASN A 799 0.76 -4.92 9.97
N ASP A 800 -0.27 -4.35 9.37
CA ASP A 800 -0.73 -4.62 8.02
C ASP A 800 -0.61 -3.36 7.15
N THR A 801 0.46 -2.59 7.28
CA THR A 801 0.82 -1.50 6.35
C THR A 801 1.02 -1.99 4.90
N PHE A 802 1.53 -1.17 3.99
CA PHE A 802 2.40 -1.67 2.92
C PHE A 802 3.65 -0.81 2.82
N LYS A 803 4.77 -1.44 2.41
CA LYS A 803 6.04 -0.75 2.22
C LYS A 803 6.80 -1.01 0.93
N LEU A 804 6.94 0.03 0.12
CA LEU A 804 7.83 0.09 -1.04
C LEU A 804 9.29 0.24 -0.58
N LYS A 805 10.26 -0.22 -1.39
CA LYS A 805 11.72 -0.07 -1.19
C LYS A 805 12.40 0.42 -2.49
N VAL A 806 13.13 1.55 -2.46
CA VAL A 806 13.57 2.35 -3.63
C VAL A 806 15.01 2.87 -3.60
N LYS A 807 15.87 2.43 -4.51
CA LYS A 807 17.28 2.90 -4.55
C LYS A 807 17.43 4.41 -4.79
N PRO A 808 18.33 5.14 -4.10
CA PRO A 808 18.72 6.52 -4.39
C PRO A 808 19.36 6.61 -5.77
N GLY A 809 19.18 7.74 -6.46
CA GLY A 809 19.63 7.90 -7.84
C GLY A 809 19.01 6.88 -8.80
N LYS A 810 17.78 6.43 -8.54
CA LYS A 810 16.98 5.56 -9.41
C LYS A 810 15.56 6.09 -9.50
N THR A 811 14.87 5.75 -10.59
CA THR A 811 13.48 6.15 -10.79
C THR A 811 12.58 4.94 -10.63
N TYR A 812 11.44 5.10 -9.96
CA TYR A 812 10.46 4.05 -9.73
C TYR A 812 9.12 4.43 -10.35
N LEU A 813 8.54 3.52 -11.12
CA LEU A 813 7.22 3.72 -11.73
C LEU A 813 6.14 3.22 -10.76
N LEU A 814 5.44 4.18 -10.16
CA LEU A 814 4.41 3.92 -9.17
C LEU A 814 3.06 4.01 -9.89
N ARG A 815 2.40 2.86 -9.96
CA ARG A 815 1.21 2.64 -10.77
C ARG A 815 -0.08 2.85 -9.97
N LEU A 816 -0.43 4.12 -9.70
CA LEU A 816 -1.60 4.51 -8.90
C LEU A 816 -2.90 4.08 -9.57
N ILE A 817 -3.86 3.57 -8.78
CA ILE A 817 -5.19 3.11 -9.15
C ILE A 817 -6.11 3.49 -8.00
N ASN A 818 -7.28 4.09 -8.24
CA ASN A 818 -8.30 4.23 -7.21
C ASN A 818 -9.51 3.31 -7.45
N ALA A 819 -9.60 2.25 -6.64
CA ALA A 819 -10.69 1.29 -6.57
C ALA A 819 -11.52 1.44 -5.26
N ALA A 820 -11.43 2.58 -4.57
CA ALA A 820 -12.38 2.95 -3.52
C ALA A 820 -13.83 2.92 -4.03
N LEU A 821 -14.82 2.62 -3.18
CA LEU A 821 -16.21 2.76 -3.59
C LEU A 821 -16.58 4.24 -3.69
N ASN A 822 -16.33 5.08 -2.68
CA ASN A 822 -17.12 6.29 -2.44
C ASN A 822 -16.40 7.65 -2.32
N ASP A 823 -15.05 7.76 -2.28
CA ASP A 823 -14.38 9.07 -2.20
C ASP A 823 -13.19 9.27 -3.14
N GLU A 824 -13.03 10.52 -3.61
CA GLU A 824 -11.83 11.01 -4.28
C GLU A 824 -10.66 11.16 -3.31
N LEU A 825 -9.43 10.89 -3.77
CA LEU A 825 -8.27 10.84 -2.88
C LEU A 825 -7.16 11.83 -3.26
N PHE A 826 -6.88 12.79 -2.37
CA PHE A 826 -5.65 13.60 -2.39
C PHE A 826 -4.44 12.73 -2.03
N PHE A 827 -3.92 11.96 -3.00
CA PHE A 827 -2.64 11.26 -2.89
C PHE A 827 -1.45 12.23 -2.95
N SER A 828 -0.26 11.86 -2.51
CA SER A 828 0.85 12.82 -2.54
C SER A 828 2.23 12.19 -2.36
N ILE A 829 3.29 12.90 -2.73
CA ILE A 829 4.67 12.79 -2.22
C ILE A 829 5.23 14.19 -1.80
N ALA A 830 4.48 14.92 -0.97
CA ALA A 830 4.67 16.15 -0.19
C ALA A 830 5.55 17.35 -0.59
N ASN A 831 6.85 17.16 -0.81
CA ASN A 831 7.82 18.27 -0.72
C ASN A 831 9.12 18.03 -1.51
N HIS A 832 8.98 17.47 -2.71
CA HIS A 832 9.93 17.66 -3.82
C HIS A 832 9.31 17.23 -5.15
N SER A 833 8.85 15.97 -5.28
CA SER A 833 8.26 15.47 -6.52
C SER A 833 7.75 14.03 -6.49
N LEU A 834 6.52 13.88 -6.96
CA LEU A 834 6.15 13.00 -8.09
C LEU A 834 6.38 13.71 -9.42
N THR A 835 6.82 12.98 -10.43
CA THR A 835 6.68 13.40 -11.83
C THR A 835 5.58 12.53 -12.45
N ILE A 836 4.41 13.09 -12.75
CA ILE A 836 3.33 12.32 -13.39
C ILE A 836 3.71 12.10 -14.86
N VAL A 837 3.56 10.87 -15.37
CA VAL A 837 3.98 10.51 -16.75
C VAL A 837 2.92 9.78 -17.57
N ASP A 838 1.93 9.16 -16.92
CA ASP A 838 0.80 8.54 -17.58
C ASP A 838 -0.43 8.59 -16.66
N VAL A 839 -1.63 8.58 -17.24
CA VAL A 839 -2.91 8.43 -16.55
C VAL A 839 -3.82 7.57 -17.41
N ASP A 840 -4.65 6.73 -16.79
CA ASP A 840 -5.65 5.91 -17.48
C ASP A 840 -5.09 5.09 -18.68
N ALA A 841 -3.80 4.70 -18.58
CA ALA A 841 -2.99 4.04 -19.63
C ALA A 841 -2.74 4.87 -20.91
N VAL A 842 -2.60 6.19 -20.75
CA VAL A 842 -2.18 7.18 -21.74
C VAL A 842 -1.06 8.06 -21.19
N TYR A 843 0.01 8.31 -21.96
CA TYR A 843 1.10 9.19 -21.54
C TYR A 843 0.69 10.68 -21.49
N VAL A 844 1.13 11.38 -20.44
CA VAL A 844 0.93 12.83 -20.26
C VAL A 844 2.24 13.59 -20.37
N LYS A 845 2.18 14.91 -20.59
CA LYS A 845 3.35 15.79 -20.52
C LYS A 845 3.92 15.76 -19.10
N PRO A 846 5.17 15.32 -18.89
CA PRO A 846 5.68 15.10 -17.55
C PRO A 846 5.72 16.40 -16.73
N PHE A 847 4.93 16.46 -15.66
CA PHE A 847 4.94 17.58 -14.73
C PHE A 847 5.19 17.14 -13.29
N LYS A 848 5.86 18.02 -12.57
CA LYS A 848 6.38 17.77 -11.23
C LYS A 848 5.40 18.33 -10.20
N THR A 849 4.89 17.49 -9.33
CA THR A 849 3.95 17.86 -8.27
C THR A 849 4.32 17.17 -6.96
N ASN A 850 3.81 17.67 -5.86
CA ASN A 850 3.93 17.00 -4.57
C ASN A 850 2.67 16.17 -4.34
N VAL A 851 1.57 16.86 -4.08
CA VAL A 851 0.21 16.30 -3.99
C VAL A 851 -0.36 16.10 -5.40
N LEU A 852 -1.19 15.07 -5.57
CA LEU A 852 -2.10 14.87 -6.69
C LEU A 852 -3.50 14.50 -6.19
N LEU A 853 -4.51 14.69 -7.03
CA LEU A 853 -5.85 14.16 -6.81
C LEU A 853 -6.05 12.97 -7.73
N ILE A 854 -6.69 11.91 -7.23
CA ILE A 854 -7.04 10.72 -8.00
C ILE A 854 -8.38 10.15 -7.51
N THR A 855 -9.36 10.16 -8.40
CA THR A 855 -10.74 9.78 -8.11
C THR A 855 -10.95 8.28 -8.29
N PRO A 856 -11.95 7.64 -7.65
CA PRO A 856 -12.37 6.29 -8.01
C PRO A 856 -12.49 6.13 -9.53
N GLY A 857 -12.06 4.99 -10.05
CA GLY A 857 -11.90 4.71 -11.48
C GLY A 857 -10.55 5.14 -12.05
N GLN A 858 -10.03 6.31 -11.68
CA GLN A 858 -8.78 6.81 -12.25
C GLN A 858 -7.57 5.93 -11.91
N THR A 859 -6.64 5.86 -12.87
CA THR A 859 -5.27 5.44 -12.63
C THR A 859 -4.31 6.59 -12.91
N THR A 860 -3.11 6.55 -12.35
CA THR A 860 -2.10 7.59 -12.53
C THR A 860 -0.71 6.99 -12.33
N ASN A 861 0.07 6.91 -13.38
CA ASN A 861 1.44 6.43 -13.37
C ASN A 861 2.40 7.60 -13.09
N VAL A 862 3.16 7.47 -12.01
CA VAL A 862 4.08 8.51 -11.57
C VAL A 862 5.50 7.98 -11.44
N LEU A 863 6.46 8.71 -11.98
CA LEU A 863 7.87 8.52 -11.70
C LEU A 863 8.18 9.16 -10.35
N LEU A 864 8.49 8.31 -9.38
CA LEU A 864 9.27 8.70 -8.22
C LEU A 864 10.74 8.74 -8.65
N GLU A 865 11.25 9.93 -8.92
CA GLU A 865 12.68 10.18 -8.82
C GLU A 865 13.11 10.04 -7.36
N THR A 866 14.14 9.23 -7.10
CA THR A 866 14.75 9.20 -5.79
C THR A 866 15.90 10.20 -5.72
N LYS A 867 16.03 10.88 -4.57
CA LYS A 867 17.21 11.69 -4.20
C LYS A 867 18.50 10.99 -4.65
N PRO A 868 19.47 11.70 -5.26
CA PRO A 868 20.63 11.07 -5.90
C PRO A 868 21.56 10.38 -4.91
N GLN A 869 21.61 10.89 -3.68
CA GLN A 869 22.28 10.26 -2.56
C GLN A 869 21.28 9.84 -1.50
N PHE A 870 21.72 8.89 -0.68
CA PHE A 870 20.90 8.32 0.38
C PHE A 870 20.28 9.43 1.24
N PRO A 871 18.94 9.52 1.24
CA PRO A 871 18.22 10.65 1.78
C PRO A 871 18.31 10.84 3.30
N GLY A 872 17.75 9.92 4.11
CA GLY A 872 17.75 10.06 5.57
C GLY A 872 16.55 10.70 6.25
N ALA A 873 15.35 10.71 5.65
CA ALA A 873 14.07 11.14 6.25
C ALA A 873 12.97 10.07 5.94
N THR A 874 11.69 10.10 6.29
CA THR A 874 10.68 9.06 5.94
C THR A 874 9.31 9.64 5.59
N PHE A 875 8.99 9.73 4.29
CA PHE A 875 7.68 9.93 3.66
C PHE A 875 6.56 9.23 4.45
N LEU A 876 5.41 9.88 4.54
CA LEU A 876 4.12 9.43 4.03
C LEU A 876 4.05 9.76 2.53
N MET A 877 3.29 9.01 1.71
CA MET A 877 2.96 9.35 0.32
C MET A 877 1.47 9.14 -0.02
N ALA A 878 0.60 10.00 0.51
CA ALA A 878 -0.68 9.58 1.07
C ALA A 878 -1.91 10.16 0.44
N ALA A 879 -2.95 9.34 0.37
CA ALA A 879 -4.32 9.70 -0.01
C ALA A 879 -5.10 10.29 1.18
N ARG A 880 -5.96 11.29 0.97
CA ARG A 880 -7.05 11.71 1.89
C ARG A 880 -8.34 11.84 1.09
N PRO A 881 -9.52 11.47 1.61
CA PRO A 881 -10.79 12.01 1.12
C PRO A 881 -10.68 13.50 0.75
N TYR A 882 -10.95 13.78 -0.52
CA TYR A 882 -11.44 15.06 -0.98
C TYR A 882 -12.96 14.94 -1.01
N ALA A 883 -13.63 15.63 -0.09
CA ALA A 883 -15.06 15.51 0.13
C ALA A 883 -15.66 16.89 0.46
N THR A 884 -16.82 17.17 -0.13
CA THR A 884 -17.51 18.48 -0.01
C THR A 884 -19.02 18.36 0.15
N GLY A 885 -19.62 17.19 -0.15
CA GLY A 885 -21.03 16.94 0.09
C GLY A 885 -21.41 17.04 1.57
N GLN A 886 -22.72 17.06 1.83
CA GLN A 886 -23.26 17.14 3.19
C GLN A 886 -23.51 15.76 3.81
N GLY A 887 -23.25 14.68 3.08
CA GLY A 887 -23.33 13.32 3.58
C GLY A 887 -22.21 12.97 4.55
N THR A 888 -22.40 11.90 5.32
CA THR A 888 -21.30 11.27 6.05
C THR A 888 -20.39 10.54 5.05
N PHE A 889 -19.08 10.75 5.17
CA PHE A 889 -18.01 10.03 4.48
C PHE A 889 -16.96 9.58 5.51
N ASP A 890 -16.05 8.68 5.15
CA ASP A 890 -14.91 8.39 6.03
C ASP A 890 -13.96 9.60 6.05
N ASN A 891 -14.06 10.45 7.07
CA ASN A 891 -13.19 11.64 7.16
C ASN A 891 -11.73 11.34 7.56
N SER A 892 -11.39 10.07 7.74
CA SER A 892 -10.08 9.63 8.21
C SER A 892 -9.02 9.65 7.08
N THR A 893 -7.91 8.91 7.24
CA THR A 893 -6.63 9.44 6.72
C THR A 893 -5.46 8.46 6.64
N THR A 894 -4.95 8.22 5.42
CA THR A 894 -4.78 6.84 4.96
C THR A 894 -3.34 6.64 4.29
N ALA A 895 -2.56 5.53 4.52
CA ALA A 895 -1.05 5.35 4.47
C ALA A 895 -0.04 4.04 4.41
N GLY A 896 1.33 4.14 4.43
CA GLY A 896 2.30 3.02 4.11
C GLY A 896 3.75 3.04 4.76
N ILE A 897 4.88 2.66 4.10
CA ILE A 897 6.26 3.34 4.05
C ILE A 897 6.93 3.25 2.64
N LEU A 898 7.65 4.28 2.16
CA LEU A 898 8.28 4.37 0.83
C LEU A 898 9.80 4.38 0.94
N GLU A 899 10.31 3.28 1.40
CA GLU A 899 11.64 3.16 1.94
C GLU A 899 12.69 3.39 0.83
N TYR A 900 13.76 4.17 1.06
CA TYR A 900 14.68 4.81 0.08
C TYR A 900 16.26 4.60 0.25
N GLU A 901 16.93 3.78 -0.57
CA GLU A 901 17.87 2.64 -0.25
C GLU A 901 19.43 2.98 -0.12
N SER A 902 19.98 3.27 1.08
CA SER A 902 21.42 3.49 1.49
C SER A 902 22.56 2.80 0.71
N PRO A 903 23.71 3.44 0.49
CA PRO A 903 24.94 2.71 0.21
C PRO A 903 25.54 2.11 1.56
N SER A 904 26.75 1.53 1.68
CA SER A 904 27.35 0.97 2.93
C SER A 904 28.83 1.09 3.40
N ASN A 905 29.89 0.89 2.60
CA ASN A 905 31.19 0.40 3.15
C ASN A 905 32.20 1.47 3.66
N SER A 906 31.76 2.61 4.19
CA SER A 906 32.62 3.64 4.82
C SER A 906 31.90 4.49 5.89
N SER A 907 32.48 5.61 6.32
CA SER A 907 33.05 5.74 7.68
C SER A 907 32.17 6.37 8.79
N VAL A 908 30.90 6.63 8.51
CA VAL A 908 29.91 7.04 9.53
C VAL A 908 29.27 5.71 9.97
N SER A 909 29.39 5.09 11.16
CA SER A 909 29.27 5.49 12.59
C SER A 909 28.01 6.34 12.92
N ASN A 910 26.92 5.85 13.55
CA ASN A 910 26.67 4.74 14.50
C ASN A 910 25.13 4.45 14.56
N GLN A 911 24.60 3.26 14.96
CA GLN A 911 23.42 3.06 15.89
C GLN A 911 21.93 2.97 15.16
N ASN A 912 20.55 3.20 15.28
CA ASN A 912 19.14 3.56 15.91
C ASN A 912 18.35 4.91 16.35
N LYS A 913 17.09 5.29 15.93
CA LYS A 913 16.25 6.43 16.58
C LYS A 913 14.64 6.47 16.47
N LYS A 914 13.95 7.30 15.60
CA LYS A 914 12.47 7.46 15.12
C LYS A 914 11.95 7.99 13.62
N LEU A 915 12.45 7.76 12.34
CA LEU A 915 13.20 8.48 11.19
C LEU A 915 12.55 9.46 10.22
N LYS A 916 13.08 10.69 10.01
CA LYS A 916 12.32 11.89 9.66
C LYS A 916 11.30 11.76 8.54
N LEU A 917 10.25 10.95 8.68
CA LEU A 917 9.21 11.18 9.66
C LEU A 917 9.19 12.72 9.89
N PHE A 918 8.85 13.45 8.81
CA PHE A 918 8.48 14.87 8.66
C PHE A 918 6.94 14.91 8.52
N LYS A 919 6.23 15.98 8.12
CA LYS A 919 4.77 15.88 7.82
C LYS A 919 4.36 16.83 6.66
N PRO A 920 3.30 16.56 5.87
CA PRO A 920 3.00 17.31 4.63
C PRO A 920 2.27 18.61 4.91
N THR A 921 1.92 19.28 3.82
CA THR A 921 0.53 19.73 3.71
C THR A 921 -0.23 18.85 2.71
N LEU A 922 -1.08 17.92 3.18
CA LEU A 922 -2.18 17.47 2.33
C LEU A 922 -3.25 18.56 2.34
N PRO A 923 -3.93 18.81 1.21
CA PRO A 923 -5.02 19.76 1.14
C PRO A 923 -6.12 19.42 2.15
N LYS A 924 -6.88 20.41 2.62
CA LYS A 924 -8.03 20.21 3.52
C LYS A 924 -9.03 19.24 2.88
N LEU A 925 -9.88 18.60 3.69
CA LEU A 925 -10.93 17.68 3.18
C LEU A 925 -11.75 18.33 2.05
N ASN A 926 -12.07 19.61 2.20
CA ASN A 926 -12.83 20.42 1.24
C ASN A 926 -11.97 21.38 0.42
N ASP A 927 -10.73 21.04 0.08
CA ASP A 927 -9.82 21.91 -0.69
C ASP A 927 -10.08 21.85 -2.20
N THR A 928 -11.29 22.27 -2.58
CA THR A 928 -11.77 22.37 -3.96
C THR A 928 -10.87 23.26 -4.83
N ALA A 929 -10.21 24.25 -4.22
CA ALA A 929 -9.21 25.09 -4.88
C ALA A 929 -7.95 24.28 -5.26
N PHE A 930 -7.43 23.42 -4.38
CA PHE A 930 -6.37 22.50 -4.76
C PHE A 930 -6.83 21.52 -5.84
N ALA A 931 -8.01 20.89 -5.68
CA ALA A 931 -8.54 19.89 -6.62
C ALA A 931 -8.56 20.41 -8.07
N SER A 932 -9.19 21.56 -8.30
CA SER A 932 -9.29 22.18 -9.63
C SER A 932 -7.93 22.64 -10.16
N ASN A 933 -7.05 23.18 -9.30
CA ASN A 933 -5.69 23.58 -9.68
C ASN A 933 -4.73 22.39 -9.94
N PHE A 934 -5.04 21.20 -9.43
CA PHE A 934 -4.32 19.98 -9.79
C PHE A 934 -4.78 19.46 -11.16
N SER A 935 -6.09 19.27 -11.36
CA SER A 935 -6.63 18.71 -12.61
C SER A 935 -6.23 19.53 -13.84
N LYS A 936 -6.21 20.87 -13.73
CA LYS A 936 -5.75 21.79 -14.78
C LYS A 936 -4.28 21.66 -15.21
N LYS A 937 -3.44 20.90 -14.48
CA LYS A 937 -2.03 20.64 -14.86
C LYS A 937 -1.88 19.44 -15.79
N LEU A 938 -2.85 18.53 -15.81
CA LEU A 938 -2.84 17.34 -16.65
C LEU A 938 -3.02 17.74 -18.12
N ARG A 939 -2.09 17.29 -18.98
CA ARG A 939 -2.07 17.56 -20.42
C ARG A 939 -1.54 16.32 -21.15
N SER A 940 -2.18 15.88 -22.23
CA SER A 940 -1.73 14.70 -22.99
C SER A 940 -0.34 14.93 -23.59
N LEU A 941 0.48 13.86 -23.71
CA LEU A 941 1.88 13.99 -24.16
C LEU A 941 2.01 14.71 -25.52
N ALA A 942 1.04 14.51 -26.41
CA ALA A 942 0.79 15.31 -27.61
C ALA A 942 2.05 15.58 -28.45
N ASN A 943 2.70 14.50 -28.90
CA ASN A 943 3.85 14.53 -29.81
C ASN A 943 3.61 13.56 -30.99
N ALA A 944 4.56 13.47 -31.94
CA ALA A 944 4.40 12.65 -33.14
C ALA A 944 4.25 11.13 -32.88
N GLN A 945 4.76 10.63 -31.75
CA GLN A 945 4.64 9.21 -31.36
C GLN A 945 3.37 8.94 -30.53
N PHE A 946 2.90 9.95 -29.79
CA PHE A 946 1.72 9.90 -28.91
C PHE A 946 0.85 11.15 -29.14
N PRO A 947 0.10 11.22 -30.25
CA PRO A 947 -0.69 12.39 -30.63
C PRO A 947 -1.97 12.51 -29.79
N ALA A 948 -2.34 13.75 -29.45
CA ALA A 948 -3.63 14.04 -28.80
C ALA A 948 -4.70 14.32 -29.87
N ASN A 949 -5.48 13.30 -30.21
CA ASN A 949 -6.47 13.36 -31.31
C ASN A 949 -7.79 14.02 -30.88
N VAL A 950 -7.71 15.26 -30.38
CA VAL A 950 -8.86 16.00 -29.86
C VAL A 950 -9.89 16.28 -30.96
N PRO A 951 -11.19 15.97 -30.75
CA PRO A 951 -12.24 16.42 -31.66
C PRO A 951 -12.31 17.95 -31.68
N LYS A 952 -11.97 18.58 -32.81
CA LYS A 952 -12.02 20.05 -32.96
C LYS A 952 -13.42 20.51 -33.39
N THR A 953 -13.96 19.88 -34.43
CA THR A 953 -15.36 20.00 -34.86
C THR A 953 -16.25 19.09 -34.00
N ILE A 954 -17.43 19.57 -33.60
CA ILE A 954 -18.38 18.84 -32.75
C ILE A 954 -19.69 18.58 -33.51
N ASN A 955 -20.17 17.34 -33.52
CA ASN A 955 -21.44 16.95 -34.13
C ASN A 955 -22.60 16.90 -33.12
N ARG A 956 -22.30 16.65 -31.84
CA ARG A 956 -23.29 16.61 -30.74
C ARG A 956 -22.73 17.28 -29.49
N GLN A 957 -23.49 18.25 -28.97
CA GLN A 957 -23.24 18.89 -27.67
C GLN A 957 -24.29 18.42 -26.67
N PHE A 958 -23.84 18.14 -25.44
CA PHE A 958 -24.67 17.75 -24.31
C PHE A 958 -24.32 18.60 -23.08
N PHE A 959 -25.33 18.94 -22.27
CA PHE A 959 -25.15 19.62 -20.99
C PHE A 959 -25.87 18.81 -19.92
N PHE A 960 -25.13 18.08 -19.10
CA PHE A 960 -25.67 17.18 -18.09
C PHE A 960 -25.46 17.75 -16.69
N THR A 961 -26.55 18.10 -16.00
CA THR A 961 -26.48 18.28 -14.54
C THR A 961 -26.28 16.91 -13.90
N VAL A 962 -25.24 16.77 -13.09
CA VAL A 962 -24.96 15.60 -12.26
C VAL A 962 -25.13 16.01 -10.80
N GLY A 963 -25.69 15.13 -9.97
CA GLY A 963 -25.89 15.48 -8.57
C GLY A 963 -26.80 14.51 -7.83
N LEU A 964 -26.94 14.80 -6.54
CA LEU A 964 -27.90 14.16 -5.65
C LEU A 964 -29.33 14.69 -5.86
N GLY A 965 -30.29 14.04 -5.21
CA GLY A 965 -31.69 14.44 -5.16
C GLY A 965 -32.47 13.52 -4.23
N THR A 966 -33.80 13.59 -4.29
CA THR A 966 -34.69 12.79 -3.46
C THR A 966 -35.64 11.92 -4.28
N GLN A 967 -36.16 10.87 -3.65
CA GLN A 967 -37.38 10.18 -4.10
C GLN A 967 -38.40 10.19 -2.94
N PRO A 968 -39.72 10.33 -3.21
CA PRO A 968 -40.72 10.23 -2.15
C PRO A 968 -40.69 8.87 -1.44
N CYS A 969 -40.93 8.85 -0.13
CA CYS A 969 -41.07 7.60 0.61
C CYS A 969 -42.33 6.83 0.17
N PRO A 970 -42.33 5.48 0.18
CA PRO A 970 -43.54 4.70 -0.02
C PRO A 970 -44.67 5.10 0.94
N LYS A 971 -45.92 5.03 0.49
CA LYS A 971 -47.08 5.35 1.33
C LYS A 971 -47.08 4.46 2.59
N ASN A 972 -47.43 5.07 3.73
CA ASN A 972 -47.47 4.45 5.05
C ASN A 972 -46.11 3.92 5.57
N GLN A 973 -44.99 4.48 5.08
CA GLN A 973 -43.65 4.23 5.60
C GLN A 973 -42.95 5.55 5.97
N THR A 974 -42.04 5.49 6.94
CA THR A 974 -41.11 6.59 7.28
C THR A 974 -39.75 6.25 6.70
N CYS A 975 -39.13 7.20 6.00
CA CYS A 975 -37.81 7.01 5.37
C CYS A 975 -36.74 7.82 6.11
N GLN A 976 -35.47 7.42 5.95
CA GLN A 976 -34.32 8.02 6.64
C GLN A 976 -33.49 8.93 5.70
N GLY A 977 -34.07 9.35 4.58
CA GLY A 977 -33.50 10.38 3.69
C GLY A 977 -33.73 11.81 4.19
N PRO A 978 -33.35 12.83 3.40
CA PRO A 978 -33.14 14.21 3.85
C PRO A 978 -34.31 14.91 4.57
N SER A 979 -35.55 14.45 4.39
CA SER A 979 -36.75 15.10 4.96
C SER A 979 -37.63 14.18 5.83
N ASN A 980 -37.12 13.03 6.29
CA ASN A 980 -37.86 11.92 6.95
C ASN A 980 -39.04 11.32 6.13
N THR A 981 -39.34 11.91 4.98
CA THR A 981 -40.47 11.66 4.08
C THR A 981 -39.98 11.34 2.65
N THR A 982 -38.65 11.29 2.48
CA THR A 982 -37.94 11.02 1.24
C THR A 982 -36.82 10.00 1.47
N LYS A 983 -36.36 9.39 0.38
CA LYS A 983 -35.11 8.65 0.27
C LYS A 983 -34.07 9.51 -0.44
N PHE A 984 -32.78 9.29 -0.16
CA PHE A 984 -31.70 9.74 -1.04
C PHE A 984 -31.83 9.10 -2.42
N ALA A 985 -31.50 9.88 -3.44
CA ALA A 985 -31.37 9.48 -4.83
C ALA A 985 -30.27 10.31 -5.50
N ALA A 986 -29.89 9.96 -6.72
CA ALA A 986 -28.93 10.72 -7.51
C ALA A 986 -29.24 10.57 -9.01
N SER A 987 -28.90 11.56 -9.83
CA SER A 987 -29.42 11.63 -11.20
C SER A 987 -28.52 12.36 -12.19
N VAL A 988 -28.62 11.98 -13.47
CA VAL A 988 -28.08 12.74 -14.61
C VAL A 988 -29.26 13.40 -15.33
N ASN A 989 -29.25 14.73 -15.47
CA ASN A 989 -30.38 15.53 -16.00
C ASN A 989 -31.76 15.19 -15.37
N ASN A 990 -31.81 15.03 -14.05
CA ASN A 990 -33.00 14.65 -13.27
C ASN A 990 -33.56 13.24 -13.56
N VAL A 991 -32.80 12.39 -14.27
CA VAL A 991 -33.08 10.96 -14.46
C VAL A 991 -32.19 10.14 -13.52
N SER A 992 -32.81 9.51 -12.52
CA SER A 992 -32.26 8.45 -11.68
C SER A 992 -32.45 7.12 -12.40
N PHE A 993 -31.35 6.46 -12.74
CA PHE A 993 -31.39 5.31 -13.64
C PHE A 993 -31.67 4.00 -12.90
N VAL A 994 -32.70 3.29 -13.37
CA VAL A 994 -33.12 1.98 -12.87
C VAL A 994 -32.42 0.88 -13.67
N MET A 995 -31.88 -0.14 -12.99
CA MET A 995 -31.28 -1.29 -13.67
C MET A 995 -32.38 -2.16 -14.32
N PRO A 996 -32.25 -2.56 -15.59
CA PRO A 996 -33.17 -3.50 -16.22
C PRO A 996 -32.90 -4.94 -15.74
N THR A 997 -33.81 -5.88 -16.06
CA THR A 997 -33.61 -7.32 -15.85
C THR A 997 -32.90 -8.01 -17.02
N THR A 998 -32.95 -7.41 -18.22
CA THR A 998 -32.24 -7.87 -19.43
C THR A 998 -31.08 -6.93 -19.74
N ALA A 999 -29.93 -7.47 -20.12
CA ALA A 999 -28.75 -6.64 -20.43
C ALA A 999 -29.00 -5.68 -21.60
N LEU A 1000 -28.69 -4.39 -21.44
CA LEU A 1000 -28.90 -3.37 -22.47
C LEU A 1000 -28.23 -3.72 -23.82
N LEU A 1001 -27.03 -4.31 -23.80
CA LEU A 1001 -26.29 -4.74 -24.99
C LEU A 1001 -26.97 -5.90 -25.72
N GLN A 1002 -27.52 -6.85 -24.96
CA GLN A 1002 -28.34 -7.95 -25.49
C GLN A 1002 -29.62 -7.41 -26.12
N ALA A 1003 -30.34 -6.55 -25.41
CA ALA A 1003 -31.54 -5.87 -25.90
C ALA A 1003 -31.25 -4.98 -27.13
N HIS A 1004 -30.09 -4.33 -27.20
CA HIS A 1004 -29.66 -3.55 -28.36
C HIS A 1004 -29.34 -4.44 -29.57
N PHE A 1005 -28.45 -5.42 -29.39
CA PHE A 1005 -27.96 -6.29 -30.47
C PHE A 1005 -29.08 -7.12 -31.12
N PHE A 1006 -30.00 -7.65 -30.30
CA PHE A 1006 -31.16 -8.41 -30.79
C PHE A 1006 -32.38 -7.52 -31.13
N GLN A 1007 -32.25 -6.19 -31.08
CA GLN A 1007 -33.32 -5.22 -31.38
C GLN A 1007 -34.57 -5.37 -30.49
N GLN A 1008 -34.37 -5.85 -29.26
CA GLN A 1008 -35.38 -6.11 -28.22
C GLN A 1008 -35.33 -5.03 -27.12
N SER A 1009 -35.19 -3.76 -27.49
CA SER A 1009 -35.14 -2.63 -26.54
C SER A 1009 -36.48 -2.29 -25.87
N ASN A 1010 -37.60 -2.66 -26.50
CA ASN A 1010 -38.94 -2.37 -26.00
C ASN A 1010 -39.16 -2.97 -24.59
N GLY A 1011 -39.52 -2.12 -23.62
CA GLY A 1011 -39.66 -2.51 -22.22
C GLY A 1011 -38.34 -2.66 -21.44
N VAL A 1012 -37.19 -2.58 -22.10
CA VAL A 1012 -35.86 -2.65 -21.46
C VAL A 1012 -35.25 -1.26 -21.28
N TYR A 1013 -35.32 -0.39 -22.29
CA TYR A 1013 -34.82 0.98 -22.20
C TYR A 1013 -35.48 1.94 -23.20
N ASN A 1014 -35.47 3.25 -22.89
CA ASN A 1014 -35.89 4.31 -23.81
C ASN A 1014 -34.68 5.08 -24.36
N THR A 1015 -34.76 5.57 -25.59
CA THR A 1015 -33.72 6.36 -26.26
C THR A 1015 -33.86 7.88 -26.06
N THR A 1016 -34.77 8.30 -25.18
CA THR A 1016 -35.22 9.68 -24.98
C THR A 1016 -34.46 10.43 -23.88
N PHE A 1017 -33.20 10.05 -23.60
CA PHE A 1017 -32.41 10.70 -22.56
C PHE A 1017 -32.20 12.21 -22.85
N PRO A 1018 -32.53 13.11 -21.91
CA PRO A 1018 -32.55 14.55 -22.17
C PRO A 1018 -31.15 15.13 -22.38
N THR A 1019 -30.93 15.83 -23.51
CA THR A 1019 -29.63 16.39 -23.89
C THR A 1019 -29.18 17.60 -23.05
N LYS A 1020 -30.14 18.22 -22.35
CA LYS A 1020 -30.00 19.32 -21.40
C LYS A 1020 -31.01 19.14 -20.25
N PRO A 1021 -30.80 19.66 -19.04
CA PRO A 1021 -31.76 19.55 -17.94
C PRO A 1021 -33.07 20.23 -18.35
N LEU A 1022 -34.20 19.59 -18.03
CA LEU A 1022 -35.52 20.04 -18.45
C LEU A 1022 -35.96 21.33 -17.73
N ILE A 1023 -35.50 21.52 -16.49
CA ILE A 1023 -35.76 22.70 -15.66
C ILE A 1023 -34.40 23.35 -15.34
N PRO A 1024 -34.04 24.48 -15.98
CA PRO A 1024 -32.83 25.21 -15.64
C PRO A 1024 -33.03 26.00 -14.34
N PHE A 1025 -32.01 26.00 -13.49
CA PHE A 1025 -31.95 26.83 -12.28
C PHE A 1025 -30.52 27.34 -12.06
N ASN A 1026 -30.28 28.08 -10.98
CA ASN A 1026 -28.93 28.45 -10.56
C ASN A 1026 -28.25 27.21 -9.93
N TYR A 1027 -27.67 26.34 -10.76
CA TYR A 1027 -27.22 25.00 -10.37
C TYR A 1027 -26.33 25.00 -9.13
N THR A 1028 -25.39 25.93 -9.02
CA THR A 1028 -24.48 26.05 -7.87
C THR A 1028 -24.93 27.08 -6.82
N GLY A 1029 -26.19 27.55 -6.87
CA GLY A 1029 -26.75 28.56 -5.99
C GLY A 1029 -27.71 27.96 -4.94
N THR A 1030 -28.81 28.66 -4.63
CA THR A 1030 -29.89 28.09 -3.84
C THR A 1030 -30.58 26.96 -4.63
N PRO A 1031 -30.65 25.72 -4.11
CA PRO A 1031 -31.32 24.62 -4.79
C PRO A 1031 -32.86 24.82 -4.81
N PRO A 1032 -33.60 24.17 -5.73
CA PRO A 1032 -35.05 24.23 -5.77
C PRO A 1032 -35.70 23.59 -4.54
N ASN A 1033 -36.85 24.12 -4.09
CA ASN A 1033 -37.63 23.57 -2.98
C ASN A 1033 -38.09 22.11 -3.21
N ASN A 1034 -38.21 21.69 -4.47
CA ASN A 1034 -38.48 20.30 -4.85
C ASN A 1034 -37.19 19.67 -5.40
N THR A 1035 -36.62 18.74 -4.63
CA THR A 1035 -35.38 18.02 -4.98
C THR A 1035 -35.66 16.64 -5.61
N ASN A 1036 -36.92 16.31 -5.93
CA ASN A 1036 -37.29 14.97 -6.37
C ASN A 1036 -36.86 14.68 -7.82
N VAL A 1037 -36.20 13.54 -8.01
CA VAL A 1037 -35.74 13.03 -9.32
C VAL A 1037 -36.75 12.08 -9.96
N SER A 1038 -36.72 11.97 -11.29
CA SER A 1038 -37.52 10.99 -12.04
C SER A 1038 -36.77 9.67 -12.20
N ASN A 1039 -37.46 8.53 -12.11
CA ASN A 1039 -36.85 7.21 -12.31
C ASN A 1039 -37.04 6.73 -13.77
N GLY A 1040 -35.99 6.22 -14.41
CA GLY A 1040 -36.11 5.61 -15.75
C GLY A 1040 -34.82 5.06 -16.35
N THR A 1041 -34.93 3.94 -17.07
CA THR A 1041 -33.83 3.31 -17.81
C THR A 1041 -33.69 3.97 -19.18
N ASN A 1042 -33.11 5.18 -19.21
CA ASN A 1042 -32.97 5.99 -20.42
C ASN A 1042 -31.51 6.00 -20.92
N VAL A 1043 -31.32 5.97 -22.23
CA VAL A 1043 -30.01 5.92 -22.91
C VAL A 1043 -29.86 7.02 -23.95
N VAL A 1044 -28.62 7.40 -24.26
CA VAL A 1044 -28.29 8.33 -25.37
C VAL A 1044 -27.80 7.51 -26.57
N VAL A 1045 -28.43 7.67 -27.74
CA VAL A 1045 -28.00 6.98 -28.97
C VAL A 1045 -27.12 7.89 -29.83
N LEU A 1046 -25.99 7.36 -30.30
CA LEU A 1046 -25.03 8.04 -31.17
C LEU A 1046 -24.68 7.18 -32.41
N PRO A 1047 -24.61 7.75 -33.61
CA PRO A 1047 -23.96 7.10 -34.75
C PRO A 1047 -22.47 6.87 -34.51
N PHE A 1048 -21.91 5.82 -35.13
CA PHE A 1048 -20.47 5.55 -35.13
C PHE A 1048 -19.64 6.77 -35.54
N ASN A 1049 -18.51 6.99 -34.85
CA ASN A 1049 -17.54 8.07 -35.05
C ASN A 1049 -18.11 9.50 -34.92
N THR A 1050 -19.29 9.68 -34.30
CA THR A 1050 -19.82 11.01 -33.96
C THR A 1050 -18.85 11.74 -33.03
N SER A 1051 -18.46 12.99 -33.34
CA SER A 1051 -17.72 13.81 -32.39
C SER A 1051 -18.66 14.44 -31.35
N VAL A 1052 -18.37 14.15 -30.09
CA VAL A 1052 -19.17 14.55 -28.93
C VAL A 1052 -18.42 15.60 -28.13
N GLU A 1053 -19.15 16.60 -27.65
CA GLU A 1053 -18.79 17.43 -26.51
C GLU A 1053 -19.85 17.24 -25.43
N LEU A 1054 -19.41 16.87 -24.22
CA LEU A 1054 -20.27 16.74 -23.05
C LEU A 1054 -19.76 17.67 -21.96
N VAL A 1055 -20.61 18.60 -21.54
CA VAL A 1055 -20.38 19.40 -20.34
C VAL A 1055 -21.15 18.77 -19.20
N MET A 1056 -20.47 18.47 -18.10
CA MET A 1056 -21.06 17.95 -16.87
C MET A 1056 -21.00 19.04 -15.80
N GLN A 1057 -22.11 19.28 -15.12
CA GLN A 1057 -22.34 20.38 -14.18
C GLN A 1057 -22.78 19.82 -12.83
N ASP A 1058 -22.02 20.06 -11.77
CA ASP A 1058 -22.46 19.79 -10.39
C ASP A 1058 -23.57 20.75 -9.95
N THR A 1059 -24.39 20.33 -8.99
CA THR A 1059 -25.51 21.11 -8.45
C THR A 1059 -25.48 21.16 -6.92
N SER A 1060 -26.02 22.22 -6.32
CA SER A 1060 -26.14 22.37 -4.87
C SER A 1060 -27.26 21.53 -4.23
N ILE A 1061 -27.96 20.69 -5.00
CA ILE A 1061 -29.04 19.85 -4.49
C ILE A 1061 -28.48 18.83 -3.49
N LEU A 1062 -28.89 18.96 -2.22
CA LEU A 1062 -28.35 18.21 -1.07
C LEU A 1062 -26.84 18.44 -0.78
N GLY A 1063 -26.23 19.45 -1.40
CA GLY A 1063 -24.82 19.81 -1.25
C GLY A 1063 -24.02 19.65 -2.54
N ALA A 1064 -23.14 20.61 -2.82
CA ALA A 1064 -22.31 20.64 -4.02
C ALA A 1064 -21.09 19.70 -3.89
N GLU A 1065 -20.96 18.72 -4.77
CA GLU A 1065 -20.04 17.59 -4.59
C GLU A 1065 -19.16 17.28 -5.81
N SER A 1066 -17.96 16.75 -5.57
CA SER A 1066 -17.11 16.27 -6.64
C SER A 1066 -17.59 14.91 -7.12
N HIS A 1067 -17.80 14.76 -8.43
CA HIS A 1067 -18.42 13.57 -9.00
C HIS A 1067 -17.51 12.97 -10.09
N PRO A 1068 -16.80 11.86 -9.81
CA PRO A 1068 -15.97 11.18 -10.80
C PRO A 1068 -16.81 10.38 -11.79
N LEU A 1069 -17.15 11.00 -12.91
CA LEU A 1069 -17.87 10.35 -14.00
C LEU A 1069 -16.89 9.50 -14.82
N HIS A 1070 -17.14 8.19 -14.83
CA HIS A 1070 -16.47 7.20 -15.66
C HIS A 1070 -17.32 6.89 -16.91
N LEU A 1071 -16.67 6.65 -18.05
CA LEU A 1071 -17.28 6.17 -19.28
C LEU A 1071 -16.60 4.88 -19.75
N HIS A 1072 -17.37 3.79 -19.84
CA HIS A 1072 -16.90 2.51 -20.37
C HIS A 1072 -16.57 2.60 -21.87
N GLY A 1073 -15.68 1.73 -22.37
CA GLY A 1073 -15.36 1.61 -23.81
C GLY A 1073 -14.59 2.78 -24.44
N PHE A 1074 -14.49 3.92 -23.76
CA PHE A 1074 -13.88 5.15 -24.26
C PHE A 1074 -12.85 5.74 -23.32
N ASN A 1075 -11.85 6.39 -23.91
CA ASN A 1075 -11.21 7.53 -23.31
C ASN A 1075 -11.79 8.82 -23.93
N PHE A 1076 -11.71 9.93 -23.21
CA PHE A 1076 -12.17 11.25 -23.60
C PHE A 1076 -11.16 12.34 -23.18
N PHE A 1077 -11.15 13.46 -23.90
CA PHE A 1077 -10.30 14.61 -23.64
C PHE A 1077 -11.00 15.64 -22.75
N ALA A 1078 -10.47 15.94 -21.57
CA ALA A 1078 -10.99 17.01 -20.72
C ALA A 1078 -10.50 18.39 -21.22
N VAL A 1079 -11.37 19.11 -21.94
CA VAL A 1079 -11.01 20.35 -22.67
C VAL A 1079 -11.19 21.62 -21.83
N GLY A 1080 -12.03 21.62 -20.80
CA GLY A 1080 -12.22 22.78 -19.92
C GLY A 1080 -12.85 22.41 -18.58
N GLN A 1081 -12.63 23.22 -17.55
CA GLN A 1081 -13.29 23.07 -16.24
C GLN A 1081 -13.33 24.39 -15.46
N GLY A 1082 -14.42 24.63 -14.73
CA GLY A 1082 -14.69 25.87 -14.02
C GLY A 1082 -15.52 25.68 -12.74
N PHE A 1083 -15.85 26.81 -12.13
CA PHE A 1083 -16.72 26.90 -10.94
C PHE A 1083 -17.92 27.80 -11.24
N GLY A 1084 -18.99 27.63 -10.48
CA GLY A 1084 -20.29 28.20 -10.79
C GLY A 1084 -21.01 27.43 -11.90
N ASN A 1085 -22.01 28.07 -12.49
CA ASN A 1085 -22.71 27.54 -13.66
C ASN A 1085 -21.88 27.77 -14.93
N TYR A 1086 -21.74 26.74 -15.76
CA TYR A 1086 -21.12 26.83 -17.08
C TYR A 1086 -21.76 27.91 -17.96
N ASN A 1087 -20.93 28.70 -18.64
CA ASN A 1087 -21.34 29.73 -19.57
C ASN A 1087 -20.90 29.38 -21.01
N PRO A 1088 -21.80 28.85 -21.86
CA PRO A 1088 -21.47 28.44 -23.23
C PRO A 1088 -20.98 29.59 -24.12
N ASN A 1089 -21.22 30.84 -23.74
CA ASN A 1089 -20.80 32.03 -24.49
C ASN A 1089 -19.45 32.61 -24.02
N LYS A 1090 -18.82 32.03 -22.99
CA LYS A 1090 -17.55 32.54 -22.40
C LYS A 1090 -16.52 31.46 -22.11
N ASP A 1091 -16.95 30.32 -21.58
CA ASP A 1091 -16.04 29.26 -21.14
C ASP A 1091 -15.35 28.51 -22.29
N PRO A 1092 -16.01 28.20 -23.44
CA PRO A 1092 -15.36 27.57 -24.60
C PRO A 1092 -14.14 28.31 -25.16
N ALA A 1093 -14.08 29.65 -25.01
CA ALA A 1093 -12.92 30.44 -25.44
C ALA A 1093 -11.64 30.11 -24.64
N ASN A 1094 -11.77 29.45 -23.49
CA ASN A 1094 -10.67 29.04 -22.62
C ASN A 1094 -10.37 27.52 -22.73
N PHE A 1095 -10.98 26.80 -23.66
CA PHE A 1095 -10.78 25.35 -23.80
C PHE A 1095 -9.40 25.01 -24.36
N ASN A 1096 -8.74 24.01 -23.77
CA ASN A 1096 -7.54 23.40 -24.34
C ASN A 1096 -7.95 22.44 -25.47
N LEU A 1097 -7.77 22.87 -26.71
CA LEU A 1097 -8.00 22.08 -27.92
C LEU A 1097 -6.67 21.64 -28.60
N VAL A 1098 -5.56 21.66 -27.86
CA VAL A 1098 -4.21 21.34 -28.35
C VAL A 1098 -3.64 20.09 -27.67
N ASP A 1099 -3.66 20.06 -26.33
CA ASP A 1099 -3.17 18.92 -25.53
C ASP A 1099 -3.96 18.70 -24.21
N PRO A 1100 -5.30 18.75 -24.22
CA PRO A 1100 -6.12 18.36 -23.07
C PRO A 1100 -5.78 16.94 -22.60
N VAL A 1101 -5.95 16.65 -21.31
CA VAL A 1101 -5.69 15.30 -20.79
C VAL A 1101 -6.73 14.31 -21.30
N GLU A 1102 -6.26 13.18 -21.81
CA GLU A 1102 -7.06 12.00 -22.12
C GLU A 1102 -7.28 11.16 -20.84
N ARG A 1103 -8.53 10.79 -20.55
CA ARG A 1103 -9.00 10.08 -19.35
C ARG A 1103 -10.14 9.12 -19.70
N ASN A 1104 -10.35 8.08 -18.91
CA ASN A 1104 -11.63 7.34 -18.88
C ASN A 1104 -12.53 7.78 -17.70
N THR A 1105 -11.98 8.48 -16.71
CA THR A 1105 -12.72 8.94 -15.53
C THR A 1105 -12.29 10.36 -15.13
N ILE A 1106 -13.25 11.24 -14.83
CA ILE A 1106 -12.98 12.64 -14.46
C ILE A 1106 -13.91 13.15 -13.35
N GLY A 1107 -13.32 13.76 -12.31
CA GLY A 1107 -14.06 14.52 -11.30
C GLY A 1107 -14.68 15.77 -11.89
N VAL A 1108 -16.01 15.81 -11.94
CA VAL A 1108 -16.80 17.05 -12.12
C VAL A 1108 -16.59 17.88 -10.85
N PRO A 1109 -16.06 19.12 -10.91
CA PRO A 1109 -15.72 19.87 -9.71
C PRO A 1109 -16.94 20.24 -8.87
N SER A 1110 -16.84 20.05 -7.54
CA SER A 1110 -17.79 20.60 -6.56
C SER A 1110 -18.05 22.08 -6.80
N GLY A 1111 -19.33 22.45 -6.91
CA GLY A 1111 -19.81 23.79 -7.21
C GLY A 1111 -19.35 24.27 -8.59
N GLY A 1112 -19.24 23.38 -9.57
CA GLY A 1112 -18.60 23.68 -10.85
C GLY A 1112 -18.94 22.71 -11.98
N TRP A 1113 -18.09 22.71 -13.01
CA TRP A 1113 -18.33 21.98 -14.25
C TRP A 1113 -17.04 21.52 -14.94
N VAL A 1114 -17.15 20.51 -15.80
CA VAL A 1114 -16.09 20.03 -16.70
C VAL A 1114 -16.66 19.74 -18.08
N ALA A 1115 -15.91 20.10 -19.12
CA ALA A 1115 -16.22 19.83 -20.53
C ALA A 1115 -15.26 18.75 -21.04
N ILE A 1116 -15.81 17.66 -21.58
CA ILE A 1116 -15.07 16.56 -22.21
C ILE A 1116 -15.42 16.43 -23.69
N ARG A 1117 -14.48 15.92 -24.50
CA ARG A 1117 -14.68 15.61 -25.92
C ARG A 1117 -14.19 14.21 -26.28
N PHE A 1118 -14.96 13.46 -27.07
CA PHE A 1118 -14.57 12.15 -27.59
C PHE A 1118 -15.19 11.86 -28.95
N PHE A 1119 -14.72 10.81 -29.63
CA PHE A 1119 -15.41 10.22 -30.77
C PHE A 1119 -16.16 8.98 -30.30
N ALA A 1120 -17.40 8.80 -30.77
CA ALA A 1120 -18.15 7.55 -30.57
C ALA A 1120 -17.65 6.44 -31.52
N ASP A 1121 -16.35 6.16 -31.51
CA ASP A 1121 -15.62 5.27 -32.43
C ASP A 1121 -15.63 3.78 -32.04
N ASN A 1122 -16.56 3.36 -31.17
CA ASN A 1122 -16.61 2.01 -30.61
C ASN A 1122 -18.07 1.52 -30.46
N PRO A 1123 -18.53 0.54 -31.26
CA PRO A 1123 -19.94 0.14 -31.32
C PRO A 1123 -20.34 -0.71 -30.10
N GLY A 1124 -21.58 -0.55 -29.64
CA GLY A 1124 -22.13 -1.29 -28.51
C GLY A 1124 -22.87 -0.40 -27.52
N VAL A 1125 -22.98 -0.87 -26.27
CA VAL A 1125 -23.66 -0.16 -25.18
C VAL A 1125 -22.68 0.03 -24.03
N TRP A 1126 -22.45 1.29 -23.69
CA TRP A 1126 -21.36 1.72 -22.83
C TRP A 1126 -21.90 2.46 -21.61
N PHE A 1127 -21.65 1.90 -20.44
CA PHE A 1127 -22.11 2.47 -19.18
C PHE A 1127 -21.36 3.77 -18.87
N MET A 1128 -22.08 4.80 -18.42
CA MET A 1128 -21.48 6.02 -17.90
C MET A 1128 -22.06 6.30 -16.52
N HIS A 1129 -21.22 6.35 -15.49
CA HIS A 1129 -21.68 6.41 -14.12
C HIS A 1129 -20.69 7.16 -13.23
N CYS A 1130 -21.20 7.72 -12.14
CA CYS A 1130 -20.35 8.26 -11.10
C CYS A 1130 -19.70 7.08 -10.36
N HIS A 1131 -18.37 7.03 -10.38
CA HIS A 1131 -17.59 5.94 -9.79
C HIS A 1131 -17.57 5.99 -8.25
N LEU A 1132 -18.42 6.82 -7.64
CA LEU A 1132 -18.86 6.73 -6.25
C LEU A 1132 -20.01 5.72 -6.18
N GLU A 1133 -19.82 4.56 -5.55
CA GLU A 1133 -20.72 3.42 -5.68
C GLU A 1133 -22.08 3.66 -5.01
N VAL A 1134 -22.11 4.46 -3.94
CA VAL A 1134 -23.35 4.98 -3.36
C VAL A 1134 -24.16 5.77 -4.39
N HIS A 1135 -23.55 6.60 -5.21
CA HIS A 1135 -24.24 7.36 -6.26
C HIS A 1135 -24.63 6.48 -7.44
N THR A 1136 -23.79 5.50 -7.83
CA THR A 1136 -24.19 4.45 -8.78
C THR A 1136 -25.37 3.62 -8.27
N SER A 1137 -25.48 3.40 -6.97
CA SER A 1137 -26.62 2.69 -6.36
C SER A 1137 -27.89 3.55 -6.34
N TRP A 1138 -27.75 4.85 -6.07
CA TRP A 1138 -28.83 5.84 -6.02
C TRP A 1138 -29.33 6.36 -7.38
N GLY A 1139 -28.67 6.02 -8.49
CA GLY A 1139 -29.15 6.35 -9.84
C GLY A 1139 -28.28 7.31 -10.67
N LEU A 1140 -27.10 7.74 -10.18
CA LEU A 1140 -26.15 8.63 -10.90
C LEU A 1140 -25.37 7.87 -12.00
N LYS A 1141 -26.11 7.29 -12.93
CA LYS A 1141 -25.66 6.42 -14.00
C LYS A 1141 -26.57 6.54 -15.22
N MET A 1142 -26.08 6.14 -16.37
CA MET A 1142 -26.80 6.04 -17.65
C MET A 1142 -26.03 5.11 -18.60
N ALA A 1143 -26.52 4.91 -19.83
CA ALA A 1143 -25.74 4.24 -20.86
C ALA A 1143 -25.79 4.98 -22.20
N TRP A 1144 -24.70 4.91 -22.95
CA TRP A 1144 -24.60 5.35 -24.34
C TRP A 1144 -24.76 4.14 -25.25
N VAL A 1145 -25.61 4.25 -26.27
CA VAL A 1145 -25.71 3.27 -27.35
C VAL A 1145 -24.99 3.85 -28.56
N VAL A 1146 -23.86 3.25 -28.93
CA VAL A 1146 -23.11 3.64 -30.13
C VAL A 1146 -23.40 2.62 -31.22
N LEU A 1147 -24.07 3.10 -32.27
CA LEU A 1147 -24.49 2.27 -33.39
C LEU A 1147 -23.28 1.75 -34.18
N ASP A 1148 -23.48 0.62 -34.85
CA ASP A 1148 -22.54 0.04 -35.80
C ASP A 1148 -22.09 1.04 -36.89
N GLY A 1149 -20.80 1.00 -37.23
CA GLY A 1149 -20.25 1.67 -38.39
C GLY A 1149 -20.43 0.89 -39.70
N LYS A 1150 -19.77 1.37 -40.76
CA LYS A 1150 -19.89 0.81 -42.12
C LYS A 1150 -18.98 -0.39 -42.35
N LEU A 1151 -17.78 -0.40 -41.76
CA LEU A 1151 -16.76 -1.43 -41.97
C LEU A 1151 -16.88 -2.58 -40.94
N PRO A 1152 -16.43 -3.81 -41.25
CA PRO A 1152 -16.51 -4.95 -40.31
C PRO A 1152 -15.79 -4.74 -38.97
N ASN A 1153 -14.72 -3.94 -38.95
CA ASN A 1153 -13.99 -3.56 -37.73
C ASN A 1153 -14.66 -2.42 -36.94
N GLN A 1154 -15.75 -1.86 -37.44
CA GLN A 1154 -16.58 -0.82 -36.82
C GLN A 1154 -17.90 -1.39 -36.30
N LYS A 1155 -18.03 -2.71 -36.20
CA LYS A 1155 -19.25 -3.42 -35.79
C LYS A 1155 -19.04 -4.22 -34.51
N LEU A 1156 -20.09 -4.35 -33.70
CA LEU A 1156 -20.10 -5.26 -32.56
C LEU A 1156 -20.25 -6.72 -33.06
N PRO A 1157 -19.33 -7.64 -32.75
CA PRO A 1157 -19.49 -9.06 -33.09
C PRO A 1157 -20.67 -9.70 -32.35
N PRO A 1158 -21.18 -10.88 -32.80
CA PRO A 1158 -22.20 -11.61 -32.06
C PRO A 1158 -21.73 -12.00 -30.64
N PRO A 1159 -22.68 -12.22 -29.71
CA PRO A 1159 -22.35 -12.62 -28.34
C PRO A 1159 -21.65 -14.00 -28.30
N PRO A 1160 -20.74 -14.21 -27.33
CA PRO A 1160 -20.10 -15.50 -27.13
C PRO A 1160 -21.11 -16.56 -26.63
N SER A 1161 -20.86 -17.82 -26.97
CA SER A 1161 -21.76 -18.95 -26.65
C SER A 1161 -21.92 -19.25 -25.16
N ASP A 1162 -21.02 -18.75 -24.32
CA ASP A 1162 -21.05 -18.87 -22.86
C ASP A 1162 -21.51 -17.58 -22.14
N LEU A 1163 -22.08 -16.60 -22.88
CA LEU A 1163 -22.67 -15.40 -22.28
C LEU A 1163 -23.72 -15.78 -21.20
N PRO A 1164 -23.61 -15.29 -19.95
CA PRO A 1164 -24.56 -15.64 -18.90
C PRO A 1164 -25.97 -15.12 -19.23
N LYS A 1165 -26.96 -15.99 -19.02
CA LYS A 1165 -28.35 -15.72 -19.39
C LYS A 1165 -28.99 -14.68 -18.48
N CYS A 1166 -29.86 -13.87 -19.09
CA CYS A 1166 -31.01 -13.26 -18.45
C CYS A 1166 -32.19 -14.23 -18.56
#